data_AF-A0A8I2G3V0-F1
#
_entry.id   AF-A0A8I2G3V0-F1
#
_cell.length_a   1.000
_cell.length_b   1.000
_cell.length_c   1.000
_cell.angle_alpha   90.00
_cell.angle_beta   90.00
_cell.angle_gamma   90.00
#
_symmetry.space_group_name_H-M   'P 1'
#
loop_
_entity.id
_entity.type
_entity.pdbx_description
1 polymer ?
#
loop_
_entity_poly.entity_id
_entity_poly.type
_entity_poly.pdbx_seq_one_letter_code
_entity_poly.pdbx_strand_id
1 'polypeptide(L)'
;MKLFPLRFKKKIKAFISSTSVDLGDWRNEISNILVGLGIEVIEMGDFPAIAKSAELGSIDMVKKSDLFIGIYARRYGTLAKDGKSITEHEFEAAKGNNIPCLCFLLSENADWNSDWIDDPGNLEKLNEFKSKTKKSDIIIAEFENLDSLKEKIKESVKEFLETELRRRKRLRILALTVSILLFLFALISFWYASYIKNKALVDGLLNKAKSTLKTDNVKAIRIAEEAYNKKAFLDTSGTLMQVLIDIAATTYKRPFYNAKIQLADDVTYAGFSPDGTRIVTASDNGTVKLWDLDGNCLENLNGHKGVVNSVVFSRDGKRILTASDDMTAKLWDLKGKFLISFNQHTDAVNSAVFSPDGKRILTASGDQTAKLWDLNGNCSTTFKKHNSYVKSAEFSPDGKEIVTASFDKTAKRWDLDGNCKATFNDHKEAVNSAVFSPDGRWILTASDDQTAKLWDLNGEIIKVLDAHTAAVSGAVFSNYGSRILTCSYDRRIIMWDLNGKILAEYKFHDDAVLKAVFSHDDTRILTFSKDKTAGVWDLEMKLLKDLAIHDRDIKSAVFSPDGKRILTASLDKTAKLWDLNGRRLKNFKHKSKVYSAEFSPDGTKIVTASLDGTAKLWDLNGRVLKNFKHEGGVYSAVFSPDGSKILTASLDETAKLWDLNGSVSMYFKHEGAVYSAVFSPDGTKILTASLDGTAKLWDLNGKILACCKHDNRVHSAVFSPDGKRILTASLDSTAKLWNLKGKFLISFNQHTHAVNSAVFSLDGSRILTASDDKTARLWDLEGKLIANLDMHTGIVWGAEFSPDGTRILTFSYDKTAKLWYTPEGIIEWLKTANIPRLTEKEKKELGIE
;
A
#
# COMPACT_ATOMS: atom_id res chain seq x y z
N MET A 1 15.49 11.01 48.79
CA MET A 1 16.73 10.22 49.06
C MET A 1 16.48 9.01 49.99
N LYS A 2 15.36 8.26 49.85
CA LYS A 2 15.10 7.01 50.60
C LYS A 2 14.39 6.01 49.69
N LEU A 3 15.14 5.20 48.93
CA LEU A 3 14.58 4.06 48.18
C LEU A 3 15.61 2.97 47.80
N PHE A 4 16.68 2.80 48.60
CA PHE A 4 17.35 1.49 48.63
C PHE A 4 16.37 0.47 49.24
N PRO A 5 16.23 -0.74 48.68
CA PRO A 5 15.46 -1.78 49.33
C PRO A 5 16.12 -2.15 50.66
N LEU A 6 15.50 -1.81 51.78
CA LEU A 6 15.94 -2.15 53.15
C LEU A 6 16.24 -3.65 53.32
N ARG A 7 15.55 -4.49 52.54
CA ARG A 7 15.71 -5.96 52.46
C ARG A 7 16.99 -6.44 51.77
N PHE A 8 17.73 -5.56 51.08
CA PHE A 8 19.03 -5.85 50.45
C PHE A 8 20.19 -5.50 51.37
N LYS A 9 20.15 -4.32 52.02
CA LYS A 9 21.13 -3.89 53.03
C LYS A 9 21.29 -4.97 54.12
N LYS A 10 20.16 -5.39 54.73
CA LYS A 10 20.07 -6.46 55.76
C LYS A 10 20.43 -7.89 55.29
N LYS A 11 21.13 -8.04 54.16
CA LYS A 11 21.54 -9.34 53.60
C LYS A 11 23.00 -9.40 53.16
N ILE A 12 23.73 -8.27 53.22
CA ILE A 12 25.14 -8.20 52.89
C ILE A 12 25.94 -8.35 54.19
N LYS A 13 26.84 -9.34 54.21
CA LYS A 13 27.81 -9.52 55.28
C LYS A 13 29.15 -8.89 54.90
N ALA A 14 29.69 -8.02 55.75
CA ALA A 14 31.02 -7.45 55.60
C ALA A 14 32.00 -8.04 56.62
N PHE A 15 33.23 -8.31 56.18
CA PHE A 15 34.36 -8.64 57.05
C PHE A 15 35.31 -7.43 57.14
N ILE A 16 35.77 -7.09 58.34
CA ILE A 16 36.62 -5.92 58.60
C ILE A 16 37.94 -6.39 59.22
N SER A 17 39.05 -6.02 58.60
CA SER A 17 40.40 -6.37 59.05
C SER A 17 41.33 -5.16 59.04
N SER A 18 42.31 -5.12 59.95
CA SER A 18 43.24 -4.01 60.07
C SER A 18 44.61 -4.42 60.61
N THR A 19 45.67 -3.81 60.07
CA THR A 19 47.00 -3.84 60.69
C THR A 19 47.15 -2.74 61.77
N SER A 20 48.13 -2.90 62.67
CA SER A 20 48.19 -2.19 63.96
C SER A 20 48.39 -0.67 63.89
N VAL A 21 47.43 0.07 64.47
CA VAL A 21 47.65 1.38 65.11
C VAL A 21 46.81 1.47 66.38
N ASP A 22 47.41 1.92 67.47
CA ASP A 22 46.74 2.22 68.73
C ASP A 22 46.02 3.58 68.64
N LEU A 23 44.84 3.55 68.02
CA LEU A 23 43.88 4.65 67.95
C LEU A 23 42.66 4.27 68.79
N GLY A 24 42.19 5.16 69.65
CA GLY A 24 41.03 4.90 70.52
C GLY A 24 39.73 4.69 69.75
N ASP A 25 38.98 3.64 70.12
CA ASP A 25 37.56 3.34 69.87
C ASP A 25 36.97 3.42 68.43
N TRP A 26 37.77 3.76 67.41
CA TRP A 26 37.34 3.92 66.01
C TRP A 26 36.57 2.73 65.43
N ARG A 27 36.87 1.52 65.92
CA ARG A 27 36.23 0.27 65.48
C ARG A 27 34.73 0.29 65.70
N ASN A 28 34.30 0.73 66.88
CA ASN A 28 32.88 0.85 67.22
C ASN A 28 32.19 1.90 66.34
N GLU A 29 32.86 3.01 66.02
CA GLU A 29 32.32 4.02 65.09
C GLU A 29 32.15 3.48 63.65
N ILE A 30 33.14 2.79 63.10
CA ILE A 30 33.05 2.23 61.74
C ILE A 30 31.99 1.11 61.68
N SER A 31 31.88 0.28 62.72
CA SER A 31 30.78 -0.68 62.85
C SER A 31 29.42 0.01 62.86
N ASN A 32 29.25 1.05 63.67
CA ASN A 32 28.02 1.84 63.73
C ASN A 32 27.67 2.52 62.39
N ILE A 33 28.66 2.93 61.59
CA ILE A 33 28.45 3.43 60.22
C ILE A 33 27.94 2.33 59.29
N LEU A 34 28.53 1.13 59.32
CA LEU A 34 28.13 0.01 58.46
C LEU A 34 26.76 -0.58 58.87
N VAL A 35 26.50 -0.72 60.17
CA VAL A 35 25.21 -1.11 60.74
C VAL A 35 24.14 -0.02 60.49
N GLY A 36 24.52 1.26 60.54
CA GLY A 36 23.66 2.39 60.12
C GLY A 36 23.35 2.41 58.63
N LEU A 37 24.29 1.94 57.79
CA LEU A 37 24.04 1.59 56.39
C LEU A 37 23.26 0.27 56.24
N GLY A 38 23.01 -0.47 57.31
CA GLY A 38 22.18 -1.67 57.38
C GLY A 38 22.89 -2.97 57.01
N ILE A 39 24.22 -2.97 56.98
CA ILE A 39 25.10 -4.11 56.68
C ILE A 39 25.36 -4.91 57.96
N GLU A 40 25.50 -6.23 57.84
CA GLU A 40 25.88 -7.11 58.94
C GLU A 40 27.41 -7.25 58.98
N VAL A 41 28.05 -6.99 60.13
CA VAL A 41 29.50 -7.16 60.31
C VAL A 41 29.74 -8.55 60.91
N ILE A 42 30.65 -9.35 60.30
CA ILE A 42 30.92 -10.73 60.75
C ILE A 42 31.77 -10.76 62.03
N GLU A 43 32.96 -10.14 61.99
CA GLU A 43 33.93 -10.15 63.09
C GLU A 43 34.91 -8.97 62.93
N MET A 44 35.73 -8.73 63.95
CA MET A 44 36.86 -7.78 63.93
C MET A 44 38.12 -8.45 64.47
N GLY A 45 39.17 -8.54 63.64
CA GLY A 45 40.44 -9.11 64.06
C GLY A 45 41.30 -8.11 64.85
N ASP A 46 41.72 -8.49 66.05
CA ASP A 46 42.76 -7.80 66.83
C ASP A 46 43.72 -8.85 67.39
N PHE A 47 44.64 -9.33 66.55
CA PHE A 47 45.43 -10.53 66.79
C PHE A 47 46.91 -10.22 67.04
N PRO A 48 47.43 -10.42 68.28
CA PRO A 48 48.84 -10.19 68.58
C PRO A 48 49.77 -11.23 67.93
N ALA A 49 50.26 -10.92 66.73
CA ALA A 49 51.53 -11.37 66.13
C ALA A 49 51.84 -12.88 65.95
N ILE A 50 51.10 -13.81 66.58
CA ILE A 50 51.54 -15.20 66.76
C ILE A 50 50.36 -16.18 66.65
N ALA A 51 50.10 -16.73 65.45
CA ALA A 51 49.83 -18.16 65.21
C ALA A 51 49.37 -18.46 63.77
N LYS A 52 49.98 -19.48 63.16
CA LYS A 52 49.59 -20.04 61.85
C LYS A 52 48.21 -20.73 61.83
N SER A 53 47.56 -20.86 62.98
CA SER A 53 46.19 -21.38 63.12
C SER A 53 45.13 -20.27 63.03
N ALA A 54 45.48 -19.01 63.30
CA ALA A 54 44.54 -17.89 63.19
C ALA A 54 44.20 -17.58 61.71
N GLU A 55 45.22 -17.62 60.85
CA GLU A 55 45.11 -17.43 59.39
C GLU A 55 44.01 -18.29 58.76
N LEU A 56 43.91 -19.56 59.15
CA LEU A 56 42.90 -20.50 58.65
C LEU A 56 41.46 -20.13 59.08
N GLY A 57 41.31 -19.59 60.29
CA GLY A 57 40.00 -19.16 60.82
C GLY A 57 39.46 -17.94 60.09
N SER A 58 40.27 -16.89 59.96
CA SER A 58 39.82 -15.64 59.33
C SER A 58 39.64 -15.76 57.81
N ILE A 59 40.50 -16.50 57.11
CA ILE A 59 40.34 -16.80 55.67
C ILE A 59 39.00 -17.50 55.40
N ASP A 60 38.54 -18.39 56.28
CA ASP A 60 37.24 -19.05 56.16
C ASP A 60 36.05 -18.19 56.57
N MET A 61 36.26 -17.06 57.25
CA MET A 61 35.24 -16.02 57.47
C MET A 61 35.17 -15.06 56.28
N VAL A 62 36.30 -14.67 55.71
CA VAL A 62 36.39 -13.87 54.48
C VAL A 62 35.61 -14.53 53.35
N LYS A 63 35.80 -15.85 53.11
CA LYS A 63 35.03 -16.65 52.12
C LYS A 63 33.50 -16.63 52.34
N LYS A 64 33.02 -16.24 53.52
CA LYS A 64 31.59 -16.17 53.90
C LYS A 64 31.06 -14.73 53.90
N SER A 65 31.87 -13.74 53.53
CA SER A 65 31.49 -12.34 53.37
C SER A 65 31.08 -12.02 51.92
N ASP A 66 30.16 -11.07 51.76
CA ASP A 66 29.80 -10.48 50.45
C ASP A 66 30.71 -9.29 50.09
N LEU A 67 31.49 -8.78 51.05
CA LEU A 67 32.32 -7.58 50.95
C LEU A 67 33.48 -7.64 51.95
N PHE A 68 34.71 -7.48 51.47
CA PHE A 68 35.90 -7.34 52.32
C PHE A 68 36.26 -5.85 52.51
N ILE A 69 36.54 -5.45 53.77
CA ILE A 69 37.00 -4.09 54.11
C ILE A 69 38.33 -4.21 54.86
N GLY A 70 39.43 -3.85 54.20
CA GLY A 70 40.78 -3.82 54.79
C GLY A 70 41.21 -2.39 55.12
N ILE A 71 41.70 -2.15 56.33
CA ILE A 71 42.24 -0.86 56.78
C ILE A 71 43.73 -1.02 57.10
N TYR A 72 44.57 -0.46 56.25
CA TYR A 72 46.02 -0.56 56.29
C TYR A 72 46.64 0.71 56.84
N ALA A 73 47.00 0.65 58.11
CA ALA A 73 47.88 1.60 58.78
C ALA A 73 48.89 0.80 59.62
N ARG A 74 50.08 1.37 59.91
CA ARG A 74 51.14 0.59 60.56
C ARG A 74 52.02 1.43 61.49
N ARG A 75 52.03 1.07 62.76
CA ARG A 75 53.22 1.14 63.61
C ARG A 75 53.45 -0.24 64.25
N TYR A 76 54.66 -0.77 64.10
CA TYR A 76 55.16 -2.07 64.59
C TYR A 76 54.17 -3.25 64.54
N GLY A 77 54.10 -3.92 63.38
CA GLY A 77 53.49 -5.25 63.24
C GLY A 77 54.46 -6.23 62.59
N THR A 78 54.62 -7.42 63.18
CA THR A 78 55.48 -8.50 62.66
C THR A 78 54.93 -9.08 61.36
N LEU A 79 55.82 -9.33 60.40
CA LEU A 79 55.48 -10.01 59.15
C LEU A 79 55.44 -11.53 59.36
N ALA A 80 54.62 -12.22 58.56
CA ALA A 80 54.69 -13.67 58.38
C ALA A 80 56.03 -14.08 57.74
N LYS A 81 56.34 -15.38 57.75
CA LYS A 81 57.64 -15.90 57.26
C LYS A 81 57.91 -15.69 55.76
N ASP A 82 56.89 -15.34 54.97
CA ASP A 82 56.99 -14.97 53.56
C ASP A 82 57.05 -13.45 53.32
N GLY A 83 56.99 -12.64 54.40
CA GLY A 83 57.06 -11.19 54.36
C GLY A 83 55.72 -10.45 54.29
N LYS A 84 54.57 -11.14 54.38
CA LYS A 84 53.23 -10.52 54.33
C LYS A 84 52.61 -10.25 55.72
N SER A 85 51.52 -9.51 55.73
CA SER A 85 50.62 -9.32 56.88
C SER A 85 49.36 -10.19 56.79
N ILE A 86 48.68 -10.40 57.92
CA ILE A 86 47.43 -11.19 57.98
C ILE A 86 46.35 -10.60 57.05
N THR A 87 46.17 -9.27 57.08
CA THR A 87 45.22 -8.57 56.20
C THR A 87 45.55 -8.72 54.72
N GLU A 88 46.82 -8.88 54.32
CA GLU A 88 47.20 -9.22 52.93
C GLU A 88 46.82 -10.65 52.53
N HIS A 89 46.99 -11.64 53.41
CA HIS A 89 46.52 -13.01 53.14
C HIS A 89 44.99 -13.10 53.04
N GLU A 90 44.29 -12.38 53.91
CA GLU A 90 42.82 -12.25 53.87
C GLU A 90 42.34 -11.55 52.60
N PHE A 91 43.04 -10.49 52.19
CA PHE A 91 42.78 -9.78 50.94
C PHE A 91 43.04 -10.65 49.69
N GLU A 92 44.14 -11.41 49.66
CA GLU A 92 44.41 -12.38 48.61
C GLU A 92 43.36 -13.50 48.57
N ALA A 93 42.85 -13.94 49.73
CA ALA A 93 41.75 -14.90 49.82
C ALA A 93 40.42 -14.31 49.32
N ALA A 94 40.08 -13.06 49.66
CA ALA A 94 38.90 -12.35 49.14
C ALA A 94 38.96 -12.26 47.61
N LYS A 95 40.09 -11.78 47.08
CA LYS A 95 40.36 -11.65 45.64
C LYS A 95 40.30 -13.00 44.92
N GLY A 96 40.88 -14.05 45.50
CA GLY A 96 40.84 -15.42 44.98
C GLY A 96 39.43 -16.03 44.89
N ASN A 97 38.45 -15.49 45.64
CA ASN A 97 37.05 -15.90 45.60
C ASN A 97 36.14 -14.90 44.87
N ASN A 98 36.71 -13.91 44.15
CA ASN A 98 35.98 -12.79 43.52
C ASN A 98 35.08 -12.00 44.49
N ILE A 99 35.47 -11.90 45.75
CA ILE A 99 34.79 -11.06 46.75
C ILE A 99 35.27 -9.61 46.55
N PRO A 100 34.37 -8.63 46.37
CA PRO A 100 34.75 -7.22 46.20
C PRO A 100 35.50 -6.68 47.43
N CYS A 101 36.51 -5.84 47.18
CA CYS A 101 37.40 -5.33 48.22
C CYS A 101 37.37 -3.80 48.32
N LEU A 102 37.28 -3.30 49.55
CA LEU A 102 37.49 -1.90 49.89
C LEU A 102 38.76 -1.80 50.74
N CYS A 103 39.75 -1.08 50.26
CA CYS A 103 41.05 -0.97 50.92
C CYS A 103 41.36 0.50 51.25
N PHE A 104 41.48 0.79 52.54
CA PHE A 104 41.82 2.13 53.02
C PHE A 104 43.27 2.13 53.48
N LEU A 105 44.10 3.01 52.91
CA LEU A 105 45.51 3.17 53.25
C LEU A 105 45.69 4.46 54.06
N LEU A 106 46.53 4.43 55.09
CA LEU A 106 46.97 5.69 55.70
C LEU A 106 47.79 6.49 54.66
N SER A 107 47.53 7.79 54.58
CA SER A 107 48.28 8.71 53.72
C SER A 107 49.73 8.84 54.20
N GLU A 108 50.66 9.00 53.25
CA GLU A 108 52.09 9.25 53.53
C GLU A 108 52.32 10.59 54.27
N ASN A 109 51.32 11.49 54.28
CA ASN A 109 51.35 12.77 54.98
C ASN A 109 50.66 12.75 56.38
N ALA A 110 50.42 11.59 56.99
CA ALA A 110 49.79 11.52 58.31
C ALA A 110 50.79 11.76 59.46
N ASP A 111 50.54 12.76 60.32
CA ASP A 111 51.43 13.24 61.40
C ASP A 111 51.64 12.25 62.57
N TRP A 112 52.25 11.08 62.32
CA TRP A 112 52.43 9.99 63.31
C TRP A 112 53.87 9.45 63.41
N ASN A 113 54.85 10.37 63.51
CA ASN A 113 56.30 10.17 63.67
C ASN A 113 57.05 9.62 62.44
N SER A 114 58.21 10.22 62.16
CA SER A 114 58.93 10.19 60.87
C SER A 114 59.64 8.88 60.50
N ASP A 115 60.06 8.09 61.49
CA ASP A 115 61.22 7.18 61.37
C ASP A 115 60.98 5.87 60.57
N TRP A 116 59.98 5.86 59.67
CA TRP A 116 59.63 4.69 58.84
C TRP A 116 59.68 4.95 57.33
N ILE A 117 59.56 6.20 56.88
CA ILE A 117 59.52 6.55 55.45
C ILE A 117 60.93 6.55 54.83
N ASP A 118 61.97 6.83 55.62
CA ASP A 118 63.37 6.93 55.17
C ASP A 118 64.08 5.58 54.91
N ASP A 119 63.39 4.44 55.03
CA ASP A 119 63.89 3.12 54.60
C ASP A 119 63.35 2.80 53.18
N PRO A 120 64.20 2.82 52.13
CA PRO A 120 63.77 2.58 50.75
C PRO A 120 63.05 1.24 50.55
N GLY A 121 63.42 0.21 51.33
CA GLY A 121 62.82 -1.13 51.23
C GLY A 121 61.39 -1.22 51.76
N ASN A 122 60.90 -0.19 52.46
CA ASN A 122 59.51 -0.08 52.89
C ASN A 122 58.65 0.69 51.87
N LEU A 123 59.19 1.78 51.30
CA LEU A 123 58.51 2.53 50.23
C LEU A 123 58.32 1.67 48.97
N GLU A 124 59.30 0.82 48.64
CA GLU A 124 59.19 -0.12 47.52
C GLU A 124 58.08 -1.16 47.75
N LYS A 125 57.95 -1.72 48.97
CA LYS A 125 56.88 -2.67 49.32
C LYS A 125 55.50 -2.03 49.35
N LEU A 126 55.38 -0.80 49.85
CA LEU A 126 54.11 -0.06 49.81
C LEU A 126 53.69 0.19 48.36
N ASN A 127 54.63 0.54 47.48
CA ASN A 127 54.37 0.69 46.05
C ASN A 127 54.08 -0.66 45.37
N GLU A 128 54.73 -1.75 45.77
CA GLU A 128 54.43 -3.09 45.29
C GLU A 128 52.98 -3.49 45.64
N PHE A 129 52.54 -3.23 46.88
CA PHE A 129 51.14 -3.42 47.31
C PHE A 129 50.16 -2.51 46.54
N LYS A 130 50.45 -1.21 46.43
CA LYS A 130 49.70 -0.24 45.59
C LYS A 130 49.67 -0.66 44.10
N SER A 131 50.60 -1.49 43.63
CA SER A 131 50.61 -2.05 42.26
C SER A 131 49.78 -3.34 42.12
N LYS A 132 49.89 -4.28 43.08
CA LYS A 132 49.12 -5.54 43.13
C LYS A 132 47.62 -5.29 43.29
N THR A 133 47.25 -4.19 43.94
CA THR A 133 45.88 -3.74 44.18
C THR A 133 45.24 -2.97 43.02
N LYS A 134 46.02 -2.40 42.08
CA LYS A 134 45.51 -1.67 40.89
C LYS A 134 44.80 -2.53 39.82
N LYS A 135 44.52 -3.81 40.10
CA LYS A 135 43.80 -4.74 39.19
C LYS A 135 42.58 -5.35 39.87
N SER A 136 41.41 -5.13 39.26
CA SER A 136 40.05 -5.67 39.52
C SER A 136 39.41 -5.35 40.87
N ASP A 137 38.30 -4.61 40.85
CA ASP A 137 37.28 -4.46 41.90
C ASP A 137 37.80 -4.14 43.32
N ILE A 138 38.84 -3.30 43.37
CA ILE A 138 39.43 -2.77 44.60
C ILE A 138 39.37 -1.24 44.54
N ILE A 139 38.59 -0.63 45.42
CA ILE A 139 38.66 0.82 45.65
C ILE A 139 39.73 1.06 46.71
N ILE A 140 40.76 1.82 46.33
CA ILE A 140 41.82 2.28 47.23
C ILE A 140 41.53 3.73 47.60
N ALA A 141 41.45 4.04 48.89
CA ALA A 141 41.28 5.40 49.37
C ALA A 141 42.30 5.71 50.47
N GLU A 142 43.14 6.72 50.22
CA GLU A 142 44.09 7.23 51.21
C GLU A 142 43.39 8.16 52.21
N PHE A 143 43.75 8.09 53.50
CA PHE A 143 43.16 8.94 54.55
C PHE A 143 44.23 9.54 55.47
N GLU A 144 43.99 10.77 55.92
CA GLU A 144 44.92 11.52 56.79
C GLU A 144 44.54 11.44 58.27
N ASN A 145 43.24 11.29 58.55
CA ASN A 145 42.67 11.20 59.89
C ASN A 145 41.39 10.35 59.90
N LEU A 146 40.88 10.07 61.11
CA LEU A 146 39.76 9.17 61.33
C LEU A 146 38.43 9.66 60.69
N ASP A 147 38.13 10.97 60.72
CA ASP A 147 36.87 11.46 60.16
C ASP A 147 36.89 11.49 58.62
N SER A 148 38.07 11.70 58.02
CA SER A 148 38.30 11.50 56.58
C SER A 148 38.06 10.03 56.17
N LEU A 149 38.46 9.06 57.01
CA LEU A 149 38.19 7.64 56.80
C LEU A 149 36.69 7.30 56.89
N LYS A 150 35.97 7.85 57.89
CA LYS A 150 34.52 7.62 58.08
C LYS A 150 33.70 7.96 56.84
N GLU A 151 33.91 9.15 56.25
CA GLU A 151 33.17 9.56 55.06
C GLU A 151 33.57 8.77 53.80
N LYS A 152 34.87 8.49 53.59
CA LYS A 152 35.33 7.70 52.44
C LYS A 152 34.81 6.27 52.45
N ILE A 153 34.68 5.63 53.63
CA ILE A 153 33.98 4.34 53.78
C ILE A 153 32.51 4.48 53.40
N LYS A 154 31.82 5.46 53.98
CA LYS A 154 30.38 5.70 53.81
C LYS A 154 30.00 6.02 52.37
N GLU A 155 30.86 6.69 51.61
CA GLU A 155 30.69 6.94 50.17
C GLU A 155 30.96 5.69 49.33
N SER A 156 32.13 5.07 49.48
CA SER A 156 32.57 3.94 48.64
C SER A 156 31.67 2.71 48.79
N VAL A 157 31.24 2.39 50.02
CA VAL A 157 30.26 1.32 50.29
C VAL A 157 28.91 1.63 49.64
N LYS A 158 28.48 2.89 49.63
CA LYS A 158 27.22 3.32 48.99
C LYS A 158 27.27 3.20 47.47
N GLU A 159 28.39 3.54 46.83
CA GLU A 159 28.59 3.35 45.40
C GLU A 159 28.54 1.86 45.01
N PHE A 160 29.28 1.01 45.74
CA PHE A 160 29.26 -0.44 45.54
C PHE A 160 27.85 -1.05 45.65
N LEU A 161 27.04 -0.61 46.62
CA LEU A 161 25.65 -1.02 46.75
C LEU A 161 24.78 -0.65 45.52
N GLU A 162 25.10 0.44 44.81
CA GLU A 162 24.40 0.81 43.59
C GLU A 162 24.87 0.02 42.36
N THR A 163 26.16 -0.25 42.22
CA THR A 163 26.70 -0.97 41.06
C THR A 163 26.21 -2.43 41.00
N GLU A 164 26.21 -3.15 42.13
CA GLU A 164 25.71 -4.53 42.18
C GLU A 164 24.18 -4.60 42.00
N LEU A 165 23.42 -3.61 42.50
CA LEU A 165 21.98 -3.48 42.20
C LEU A 165 21.72 -3.24 40.70
N ARG A 166 22.56 -2.45 40.02
CA ARG A 166 22.49 -2.26 38.55
C ARG A 166 22.86 -3.56 37.82
N ARG A 167 23.89 -4.29 38.27
CA ARG A 167 24.33 -5.59 37.71
C ARG A 167 23.23 -6.66 37.78
N ARG A 168 22.64 -6.89 38.96
CA ARG A 168 21.57 -7.90 39.11
C ARG A 168 20.27 -7.52 38.37
N LYS A 169 19.96 -6.22 38.24
CA LYS A 169 18.86 -5.75 37.37
C LYS A 169 19.15 -6.07 35.90
N ARG A 170 20.34 -5.76 35.39
CA ARG A 170 20.76 -6.10 34.01
C ARG A 170 20.69 -7.61 33.76
N LEU A 171 21.21 -8.45 34.65
CA LEU A 171 21.17 -9.91 34.51
C LEU A 171 19.73 -10.47 34.48
N ARG A 172 18.82 -9.95 35.32
CA ARG A 172 17.41 -10.36 35.28
C ARG A 172 16.70 -9.94 34.00
N ILE A 173 16.96 -8.73 33.49
CA ILE A 173 16.42 -8.26 32.22
C ILE A 173 16.96 -9.13 31.08
N LEU A 174 18.25 -9.45 31.06
CA LEU A 174 18.87 -10.32 30.06
C LEU A 174 18.27 -11.73 30.07
N ALA A 175 18.09 -12.35 31.25
CA ALA A 175 17.45 -13.65 31.37
C ALA A 175 15.99 -13.64 30.88
N LEU A 176 15.25 -12.55 31.15
CA LEU A 176 13.88 -12.38 30.66
C LEU A 176 13.85 -12.22 29.13
N THR A 177 14.73 -11.41 28.54
CA THR A 177 14.79 -11.25 27.07
C THR A 177 15.22 -12.53 26.37
N VAL A 178 16.16 -13.30 26.91
CA VAL A 178 16.53 -14.63 26.38
C VAL A 178 15.34 -15.59 26.46
N SER A 179 14.58 -15.59 27.57
CA SER A 179 13.39 -16.44 27.72
C SER A 179 12.29 -16.08 26.71
N ILE A 180 12.06 -14.78 26.46
CA ILE A 180 11.12 -14.27 25.47
C ILE A 180 11.58 -14.63 24.04
N LEU A 181 12.87 -14.50 23.73
CA LEU A 181 13.44 -14.87 22.44
C LEU A 181 13.32 -16.39 22.16
N LEU A 182 13.55 -17.24 23.17
CA LEU A 182 13.36 -18.69 23.04
C LEU A 182 11.88 -19.05 22.84
N PHE A 183 10.95 -18.37 23.52
CA PHE A 183 9.51 -18.57 23.32
C PHE A 183 9.04 -18.12 21.92
N LEU A 184 9.52 -16.96 21.45
CA LEU A 184 9.28 -16.49 20.08
C LEU A 184 9.87 -17.45 19.03
N PHE A 185 11.09 -17.96 19.25
CA PHE A 185 11.71 -18.96 18.37
C PHE A 185 10.92 -20.27 18.32
N ALA A 186 10.38 -20.72 19.46
CA ALA A 186 9.52 -21.90 19.52
C ALA A 186 8.19 -21.68 18.77
N LEU A 187 7.54 -20.51 18.92
CA LEU A 187 6.35 -20.13 18.16
C LEU A 187 6.61 -20.08 16.65
N ILE A 188 7.71 -19.45 16.23
CA ILE A 188 8.13 -19.37 14.82
C ILE A 188 8.41 -20.77 14.28
N SER A 189 9.08 -21.63 15.04
CA SER A 189 9.39 -23.02 14.64
C SER A 189 8.14 -23.88 14.51
N PHE A 190 7.18 -23.76 15.44
CA PHE A 190 5.89 -24.45 15.38
C PHE A 190 5.05 -23.96 14.18
N TRP A 191 4.99 -22.65 13.96
CA TRP A 191 4.33 -22.05 12.81
C TRP A 191 4.96 -22.51 11.49
N TYR A 192 6.29 -22.54 11.40
CA TYR A 192 7.02 -22.98 10.21
C TYR A 192 6.86 -24.49 9.92
N ALA A 193 6.83 -25.32 10.95
CA ALA A 193 6.52 -26.75 10.80
C ALA A 193 5.08 -26.99 10.31
N SER A 194 4.11 -26.23 10.86
CA SER A 194 2.71 -26.25 10.40
C SER A 194 2.58 -25.76 8.95
N TYR A 195 3.28 -24.68 8.60
CA TYR A 195 3.38 -24.14 7.24
C TYR A 195 3.91 -25.19 6.24
N ILE A 196 5.00 -25.89 6.56
CA ILE A 196 5.54 -26.96 5.69
C ILE A 196 4.53 -28.12 5.54
N LYS A 197 3.91 -28.59 6.63
CA LYS A 197 2.91 -29.67 6.58
C LYS A 197 1.73 -29.29 5.68
N ASN A 198 1.19 -28.08 5.86
CA ASN A 198 0.05 -27.60 5.09
C ASN A 198 0.43 -27.35 3.62
N LYS A 199 1.64 -26.85 3.35
CA LYS A 199 2.15 -26.68 1.98
C LYS A 199 2.20 -28.02 1.24
N ALA A 200 2.80 -29.04 1.85
CA ALA A 200 2.90 -30.38 1.25
C ALA A 200 1.51 -31.02 1.00
N LEU A 201 0.54 -30.78 1.91
CA LEU A 201 -0.84 -31.23 1.71
C LEU A 201 -1.50 -30.52 0.51
N VAL A 202 -1.40 -29.19 0.43
CA VAL A 202 -1.96 -28.41 -0.69
C VAL A 202 -1.30 -28.82 -2.01
N ASP A 203 0.03 -28.80 -2.11
CA ASP A 203 0.74 -29.20 -3.33
C ASP A 203 0.43 -30.66 -3.73
N GLY A 204 0.20 -31.56 -2.77
CA GLY A 204 -0.27 -32.93 -3.00
C GLY A 204 -1.69 -33.01 -3.57
N LEU A 205 -2.65 -32.31 -2.97
CA LEU A 205 -4.03 -32.22 -3.45
C LEU A 205 -4.09 -31.61 -4.87
N LEU A 206 -3.30 -30.57 -5.14
CA LEU A 206 -3.22 -29.90 -6.44
C LEU A 206 -2.72 -30.82 -7.56
N ASN A 207 -1.66 -31.59 -7.30
CA ASN A 207 -1.17 -32.58 -8.26
C ASN A 207 -2.19 -33.71 -8.47
N LYS A 208 -2.90 -34.13 -7.42
CA LYS A 208 -3.96 -35.16 -7.51
C LYS A 208 -5.22 -34.65 -8.21
N ALA A 209 -5.56 -33.37 -8.09
CA ALA A 209 -6.62 -32.74 -8.87
C ALA A 209 -6.25 -32.69 -10.36
N LYS A 210 -5.01 -32.27 -10.69
CA LYS A 210 -4.49 -32.25 -12.07
C LYS A 210 -4.43 -33.61 -12.76
N SER A 211 -4.16 -34.68 -12.02
CA SER A 211 -4.20 -36.04 -12.59
C SER A 211 -5.65 -36.54 -12.73
N THR A 212 -6.48 -36.35 -11.70
CA THR A 212 -7.91 -36.73 -11.71
C THR A 212 -8.68 -36.04 -12.83
N LEU A 213 -8.28 -34.82 -13.22
CA LEU A 213 -8.91 -34.04 -14.29
C LEU A 213 -8.93 -34.74 -15.65
N LYS A 214 -8.03 -35.70 -15.91
CA LYS A 214 -8.02 -36.47 -17.15
C LYS A 214 -9.11 -37.56 -17.19
N THR A 215 -9.80 -37.79 -16.07
CA THR A 215 -10.74 -38.92 -15.87
C THR A 215 -12.07 -38.52 -15.23
N ASP A 216 -12.08 -37.56 -14.30
CA ASP A 216 -13.28 -37.08 -13.60
C ASP A 216 -13.14 -35.59 -13.28
N ASN A 217 -13.81 -34.78 -14.11
CA ASN A 217 -13.85 -33.33 -14.01
C ASN A 217 -14.50 -32.84 -12.70
N VAL A 218 -15.57 -33.50 -12.24
CA VAL A 218 -16.35 -33.11 -11.06
C VAL A 218 -15.56 -33.38 -9.78
N LYS A 219 -14.89 -34.52 -9.73
CA LYS A 219 -14.02 -34.88 -8.60
C LYS A 219 -12.76 -34.04 -8.55
N ALA A 220 -12.16 -33.73 -9.70
CA ALA A 220 -11.03 -32.81 -9.77
C ALA A 220 -11.37 -31.41 -9.20
N ILE A 221 -12.53 -30.85 -9.57
CA ILE A 221 -13.06 -29.60 -9.00
C ILE A 221 -13.05 -29.62 -7.47
N ARG A 222 -13.69 -30.62 -6.85
CA ARG A 222 -13.84 -30.66 -5.39
C ARG A 222 -12.51 -30.91 -4.66
N ILE A 223 -11.55 -31.63 -5.28
CA ILE A 223 -10.19 -31.77 -4.71
C ILE A 223 -9.46 -30.42 -4.69
N ALA A 224 -9.60 -29.61 -5.74
CA ALA A 224 -8.96 -28.30 -5.82
C ALA A 224 -9.66 -27.24 -4.92
N GLU A 225 -10.97 -27.34 -4.71
CA GLU A 225 -11.70 -26.55 -3.71
C GLU A 225 -11.24 -26.85 -2.27
N GLU A 226 -11.01 -28.12 -1.92
CA GLU A 226 -10.46 -28.47 -0.59
C GLU A 226 -9.00 -28.00 -0.44
N ALA A 227 -8.21 -28.03 -1.52
CA ALA A 227 -6.87 -27.42 -1.56
C ALA A 227 -6.93 -25.89 -1.40
N TYR A 228 -7.95 -25.24 -1.94
CA TYR A 228 -8.22 -23.81 -1.74
C TYR A 228 -8.58 -23.50 -0.29
N ASN A 229 -9.53 -24.25 0.29
CA ASN A 229 -10.02 -24.00 1.65
C ASN A 229 -8.91 -24.17 2.71
N LYS A 230 -7.90 -25.01 2.46
CA LYS A 230 -6.72 -25.16 3.33
C LYS A 230 -5.53 -24.24 2.97
N LYS A 231 -5.67 -23.32 2.00
CA LYS A 231 -4.62 -22.34 1.62
C LYS A 231 -4.33 -21.27 2.69
N ALA A 232 -5.20 -21.05 3.68
CA ALA A 232 -5.29 -19.82 4.51
C ALA A 232 -4.00 -19.17 5.08
N PHE A 233 -2.85 -19.84 5.07
CA PHE A 233 -1.54 -19.30 5.49
C PHE A 233 -0.39 -19.59 4.48
N LEU A 234 -0.68 -19.78 3.19
CA LEU A 234 0.26 -20.30 2.18
C LEU A 234 0.36 -19.47 0.90
N ASP A 235 1.59 -19.15 0.48
CA ASP A 235 1.89 -18.68 -0.87
C ASP A 235 2.11 -19.88 -1.85
N THR A 236 1.10 -20.74 -1.93
CA THR A 236 0.88 -21.69 -3.04
C THR A 236 -0.14 -21.13 -4.04
N SER A 237 -0.35 -19.81 -3.98
CA SER A 237 -1.33 -19.00 -4.68
C SER A 237 -1.43 -19.31 -6.18
N GLY A 238 -0.35 -19.12 -6.93
CA GLY A 238 -0.31 -19.35 -8.37
C GLY A 238 -0.50 -20.82 -8.78
N THR A 239 0.05 -21.78 -8.03
CA THR A 239 -0.12 -23.22 -8.34
C THR A 239 -1.58 -23.66 -8.15
N LEU A 240 -2.21 -23.21 -7.05
CA LEU A 240 -3.62 -23.47 -6.78
C LEU A 240 -4.52 -22.88 -7.86
N MET A 241 -4.29 -21.61 -8.22
CA MET A 241 -5.07 -20.94 -9.25
C MET A 241 -4.89 -21.66 -10.59
N GLN A 242 -3.66 -21.92 -11.04
CA GLN A 242 -3.40 -22.70 -12.27
C GLN A 242 -4.18 -24.02 -12.30
N VAL A 243 -4.31 -24.71 -11.17
CA VAL A 243 -5.05 -25.97 -11.08
C VAL A 243 -6.55 -25.74 -11.23
N LEU A 244 -7.15 -24.82 -10.48
CA LEU A 244 -8.59 -24.48 -10.62
C LEU A 244 -8.94 -23.99 -12.03
N ILE A 245 -8.02 -23.23 -12.63
CA ILE A 245 -8.00 -22.73 -14.01
C ILE A 245 -8.04 -23.88 -15.02
N ASP A 246 -7.05 -24.78 -14.97
CA ASP A 246 -6.97 -25.95 -15.86
C ASP A 246 -8.23 -26.82 -15.73
N ILE A 247 -8.73 -26.95 -14.50
CA ILE A 247 -9.88 -27.79 -14.16
C ILE A 247 -11.18 -27.27 -14.74
N ALA A 248 -11.53 -26.00 -14.55
CA ALA A 248 -12.82 -25.52 -15.04
C ALA A 248 -12.78 -25.08 -16.51
N ALA A 249 -11.59 -24.86 -17.09
CA ALA A 249 -11.39 -24.83 -18.54
C ALA A 249 -11.78 -26.15 -19.23
N THR A 250 -11.35 -27.28 -18.67
CA THR A 250 -11.62 -28.62 -19.21
C THR A 250 -13.00 -29.15 -18.82
N THR A 251 -13.52 -28.82 -17.63
CA THR A 251 -14.85 -29.27 -17.18
C THR A 251 -15.97 -28.70 -18.04
N TYR A 252 -15.92 -27.39 -18.36
CA TYR A 252 -17.04 -26.68 -18.98
C TYR A 252 -16.87 -26.40 -20.49
N LYS A 253 -15.75 -26.86 -21.09
CA LYS A 253 -15.45 -26.83 -22.54
C LYS A 253 -15.46 -25.46 -23.23
N ARG A 254 -15.78 -24.42 -22.49
CA ARG A 254 -15.08 -23.16 -22.59
C ARG A 254 -14.34 -23.02 -21.29
N PRO A 255 -13.16 -22.43 -21.33
CA PRO A 255 -12.68 -21.68 -20.21
C PRO A 255 -13.49 -20.37 -20.16
N PHE A 256 -14.04 -19.95 -19.03
CA PHE A 256 -15.25 -20.66 -18.58
C PHE A 256 -16.55 -19.91 -19.01
N TYR A 257 -17.77 -20.49 -19.11
CA TYR A 257 -18.86 -19.85 -19.94
C TYR A 257 -20.39 -20.11 -19.59
N ASN A 258 -21.37 -19.58 -20.38
CA ASN A 258 -22.85 -19.77 -20.55
C ASN A 258 -23.49 -19.15 -21.88
N ALA A 259 -23.98 -17.88 -21.94
CA ALA A 259 -24.45 -17.09 -23.15
C ALA A 259 -24.26 -15.52 -22.99
N LYS A 260 -24.24 -14.65 -24.06
CA LYS A 260 -23.32 -13.52 -24.48
C LYS A 260 -23.92 -12.13 -24.99
N ILE A 261 -23.31 -10.96 -24.66
CA ILE A 261 -23.78 -9.52 -24.56
C ILE A 261 -24.10 -8.67 -25.88
N GLN A 262 -24.81 -9.16 -26.91
CA GLN A 262 -24.90 -8.73 -28.37
C GLN A 262 -25.41 -7.32 -28.92
N LEU A 263 -24.61 -6.32 -29.33
CA LEU A 263 -25.09 -5.04 -29.98
C LEU A 263 -25.39 -5.13 -31.49
N ALA A 264 -26.03 -4.08 -32.04
CA ALA A 264 -25.91 -3.71 -33.45
C ALA A 264 -24.48 -3.24 -33.86
N ASP A 265 -23.81 -2.21 -33.33
CA ASP A 265 -22.41 -1.87 -33.70
C ASP A 265 -21.48 -1.50 -32.51
N ASP A 266 -20.17 -1.21 -32.71
CA ASP A 266 -18.94 -1.34 -31.87
C ASP A 266 -18.95 -1.12 -30.30
N VAL A 267 -17.79 -1.16 -29.62
CA VAL A 267 -17.65 -0.84 -28.16
C VAL A 267 -16.55 0.21 -27.86
N THR A 268 -16.35 0.78 -26.64
CA THR A 268 -15.04 1.01 -25.93
C THR A 268 -15.06 1.53 -24.43
N TYR A 269 -16.15 1.60 -23.59
CA TYR A 269 -16.19 1.87 -22.09
C TYR A 269 -17.54 1.45 -21.37
N ALA A 270 -17.50 0.63 -20.30
CA ALA A 270 -18.50 -0.11 -19.44
C ALA A 270 -17.94 -0.21 -17.98
N GLY A 271 -18.75 -0.49 -16.96
CA GLY A 271 -18.30 -0.44 -15.56
C GLY A 271 -19.43 -0.09 -14.56
N PHE A 272 -19.26 -0.17 -13.21
CA PHE A 272 -20.07 -0.91 -12.09
C PHE A 272 -21.39 -0.06 -11.48
N SER A 273 -21.70 0.08 -10.16
CA SER A 273 -22.77 -0.41 -9.23
C SER A 273 -22.47 -1.32 -7.97
N PRO A 274 -21.70 -0.85 -6.93
CA PRO A 274 -21.43 -1.32 -5.56
C PRO A 274 -22.42 -1.92 -4.57
N ASP A 275 -22.85 -3.11 -4.91
CA ASP A 275 -23.48 -4.11 -4.05
C ASP A 275 -23.38 -5.48 -4.75
N GLY A 276 -22.31 -5.70 -5.50
CA GLY A 276 -22.24 -5.41 -6.93
C GLY A 276 -23.41 -5.97 -7.73
N THR A 277 -24.11 -5.23 -8.60
CA THR A 277 -25.19 -5.92 -9.37
C THR A 277 -25.62 -5.62 -10.84
N ARG A 278 -25.48 -4.47 -11.56
CA ARG A 278 -26.55 -4.08 -12.57
C ARG A 278 -26.34 -3.34 -13.98
N ILE A 279 -25.76 -3.61 -15.22
CA ILE A 279 -24.69 -4.33 -16.03
C ILE A 279 -24.24 -3.54 -17.36
N VAL A 280 -23.85 -2.27 -17.30
CA VAL A 280 -23.63 -1.32 -18.45
C VAL A 280 -22.63 -1.42 -19.62
N THR A 281 -22.96 -0.68 -20.69
CA THR A 281 -22.65 -0.84 -22.12
C THR A 281 -23.10 0.42 -22.94
N ALA A 282 -22.56 0.79 -24.13
CA ALA A 282 -22.84 2.01 -24.96
C ALA A 282 -22.95 1.75 -26.52
N SER A 283 -22.59 2.58 -27.58
CA SER A 283 -22.30 2.25 -29.07
C SER A 283 -21.81 3.42 -30.12
N ASP A 284 -22.08 3.73 -31.48
CA ASP A 284 -21.57 4.87 -32.48
C ASP A 284 -22.48 5.80 -33.37
N ASN A 285 -23.05 6.84 -32.76
CA ASN A 285 -23.90 7.98 -33.17
C ASN A 285 -24.42 8.85 -31.94
N GLY A 286 -24.22 8.44 -30.67
CA GLY A 286 -24.08 8.97 -29.29
C GLY A 286 -24.40 8.21 -27.94
N THR A 287 -24.52 6.88 -27.66
CA THR A 287 -25.43 6.14 -26.68
C THR A 287 -24.91 5.40 -25.44
N VAL A 288 -25.74 5.33 -24.41
CA VAL A 288 -25.53 4.52 -23.20
C VAL A 288 -26.36 3.21 -22.97
N LYS A 289 -27.17 2.59 -23.85
CA LYS A 289 -28.24 1.53 -23.62
C LYS A 289 -27.98 0.56 -22.49
N LEU A 290 -28.99 0.52 -21.65
CA LEU A 290 -28.96 -0.14 -20.37
C LEU A 290 -29.73 -1.46 -20.47
N TRP A 291 -29.37 -2.49 -19.68
CA TRP A 291 -29.70 -3.94 -19.84
C TRP A 291 -29.66 -4.78 -18.50
N ASP A 292 -28.95 -5.90 -18.22
CA ASP A 292 -28.87 -6.54 -16.84
C ASP A 292 -27.79 -7.64 -16.49
N LEU A 293 -27.69 -8.16 -15.24
CA LEU A 293 -26.89 -9.36 -14.80
C LEU A 293 -27.20 -10.59 -15.70
N ASP A 294 -28.35 -10.58 -16.39
CA ASP A 294 -29.11 -11.75 -16.75
C ASP A 294 -29.57 -11.90 -18.21
N GLY A 295 -29.35 -10.95 -19.15
CA GLY A 295 -29.76 -11.07 -20.56
C GLY A 295 -30.60 -9.96 -21.27
N ASN A 296 -31.10 -8.90 -20.65
CA ASN A 296 -32.30 -8.15 -21.10
C ASN A 296 -32.17 -6.61 -20.93
N CYS A 297 -33.02 -5.76 -21.55
CA CYS A 297 -32.79 -4.30 -21.81
C CYS A 297 -33.46 -3.28 -20.89
N LEU A 298 -32.73 -2.39 -20.21
CA LEU A 298 -33.15 -1.51 -19.11
C LEU A 298 -33.30 0.01 -19.31
N GLU A 299 -32.87 0.67 -20.41
CA GLU A 299 -33.50 1.90 -21.01
C GLU A 299 -32.64 2.61 -22.11
N ASN A 300 -33.18 3.77 -22.56
CA ASN A 300 -32.85 4.85 -23.51
C ASN A 300 -32.89 6.30 -22.92
N LEU A 301 -31.93 7.22 -23.18
CA LEU A 301 -31.94 8.68 -22.92
C LEU A 301 -31.29 9.56 -24.09
N ASN A 302 -31.98 9.83 -25.22
CA ASN A 302 -31.44 10.00 -26.62
C ASN A 302 -31.35 11.34 -27.47
N GLY A 303 -30.32 11.53 -28.36
CA GLY A 303 -30.38 11.81 -29.86
C GLY A 303 -29.22 12.60 -30.62
N HIS A 304 -28.13 12.03 -31.22
CA HIS A 304 -26.71 12.58 -31.25
C HIS A 304 -25.80 12.56 -32.61
N LYS A 305 -24.42 12.77 -32.66
CA LYS A 305 -23.46 12.89 -33.90
C LYS A 305 -21.83 12.78 -33.99
N GLY A 306 -20.83 12.94 -33.04
CA GLY A 306 -19.32 12.66 -33.20
C GLY A 306 -18.29 12.42 -31.98
N VAL A 307 -17.28 11.48 -32.02
CA VAL A 307 -16.02 11.20 -31.14
C VAL A 307 -16.08 10.80 -29.60
N VAL A 308 -15.18 9.92 -28.99
CA VAL A 308 -15.37 9.17 -27.63
C VAL A 308 -14.15 8.54 -26.76
N ASN A 309 -14.18 8.35 -25.37
CA ASN A 309 -13.29 7.54 -24.39
C ASN A 309 -13.68 7.14 -22.86
N SER A 310 -13.75 7.90 -21.70
CA SER A 310 -13.66 7.32 -20.26
C SER A 310 -14.34 7.95 -18.95
N VAL A 311 -14.44 7.24 -17.75
CA VAL A 311 -15.48 7.23 -16.57
C VAL A 311 -15.04 6.75 -15.08
N VAL A 312 -15.61 7.09 -13.85
CA VAL A 312 -15.71 6.33 -12.45
C VAL A 312 -17.09 6.56 -11.69
N PHE A 313 -17.49 6.20 -10.41
CA PHE A 313 -18.93 6.39 -9.90
C PHE A 313 -19.43 6.66 -8.41
N SER A 314 -20.79 6.61 -8.20
CA SER A 314 -21.66 7.22 -7.14
C SER A 314 -21.72 6.60 -5.74
N ARG A 315 -21.06 7.13 -4.71
CA ARG A 315 -21.10 6.58 -3.32
C ARG A 315 -22.45 6.30 -2.61
N ASP A 316 -23.63 6.66 -3.14
CA ASP A 316 -24.96 6.12 -2.71
C ASP A 316 -25.85 5.58 -3.89
N GLY A 317 -25.30 5.57 -5.10
CA GLY A 317 -25.77 4.71 -6.20
C GLY A 317 -26.91 5.17 -7.09
N LYS A 318 -27.38 6.43 -7.06
CA LYS A 318 -28.74 6.82 -7.52
C LYS A 318 -28.89 7.68 -8.80
N ARG A 319 -27.90 7.99 -9.67
CA ARG A 319 -27.97 9.03 -10.74
C ARG A 319 -26.88 9.09 -11.93
N ILE A 320 -27.24 9.07 -13.24
CA ILE A 320 -26.59 8.81 -14.63
C ILE A 320 -25.25 9.49 -15.26
N LEU A 321 -24.96 9.79 -16.60
CA LEU A 321 -23.88 10.70 -17.29
C LEU A 321 -23.55 10.43 -18.86
N THR A 322 -22.65 11.19 -19.61
CA THR A 322 -22.06 11.09 -21.06
C THR A 322 -20.79 12.00 -21.58
N ALA A 323 -20.27 12.24 -22.90
CA ALA A 323 -19.15 13.24 -23.42
C ALA A 323 -18.61 13.63 -24.94
N SER A 324 -18.07 14.80 -25.44
CA SER A 324 -17.42 15.06 -26.86
C SER A 324 -17.47 16.30 -27.93
N ASP A 325 -18.14 16.45 -29.13
CA ASP A 325 -18.53 17.65 -30.05
C ASP A 325 -20.13 18.21 -30.38
N ASP A 326 -21.25 18.83 -29.76
CA ASP A 326 -22.16 19.40 -28.56
C ASP A 326 -22.05 20.19 -27.12
N MET A 327 -20.95 20.57 -26.45
CA MET A 327 -20.45 20.48 -25.05
C MET A 327 -21.35 19.93 -23.91
N THR A 328 -22.59 19.43 -24.10
CA THR A 328 -23.51 19.15 -22.95
C THR A 328 -22.99 18.19 -21.88
N ALA A 329 -22.90 18.64 -20.64
CA ALA A 329 -22.15 18.01 -19.55
C ALA A 329 -23.07 17.59 -18.40
N LYS A 330 -24.25 17.05 -18.68
CA LYS A 330 -25.41 16.90 -17.78
C LYS A 330 -25.43 15.72 -16.82
N LEU A 331 -25.39 16.05 -15.54
CA LEU A 331 -26.20 15.37 -14.53
C LEU A 331 -27.56 15.00 -15.19
N TRP A 332 -28.08 13.81 -15.02
CA TRP A 332 -29.04 13.20 -15.93
C TRP A 332 -30.32 12.73 -15.27
N ASP A 333 -30.30 11.50 -14.74
CA ASP A 333 -31.49 10.71 -14.54
C ASP A 333 -31.26 9.57 -13.54
N LEU A 334 -32.37 9.00 -13.06
CA LEU A 334 -32.63 7.58 -12.90
C LEU A 334 -34.07 7.28 -13.48
N LYS A 335 -34.85 8.28 -13.98
CA LYS A 335 -36.27 8.25 -14.50
C LYS A 335 -36.84 9.51 -15.30
N GLY A 336 -37.46 10.56 -14.64
CA GLY A 336 -38.15 11.81 -15.19
C GLY A 336 -38.55 13.12 -14.31
N LYS A 337 -37.77 14.27 -14.24
CA LYS A 337 -37.87 15.65 -13.57
C LYS A 337 -36.82 16.81 -13.96
N PHE A 338 -35.50 16.89 -13.57
CA PHE A 338 -34.34 17.44 -14.41
C PHE A 338 -33.31 18.58 -13.96
N LEU A 339 -32.79 18.69 -12.71
CA LEU A 339 -31.92 19.77 -12.11
C LEU A 339 -30.50 20.24 -12.68
N ILE A 340 -30.33 21.33 -13.49
CA ILE A 340 -29.16 22.32 -13.68
C ILE A 340 -28.48 22.57 -15.13
N SER A 341 -27.46 23.46 -15.35
CA SER A 341 -26.39 23.51 -16.42
C SER A 341 -25.27 24.62 -16.31
N PHE A 342 -24.13 24.54 -17.07
CA PHE A 342 -22.92 25.42 -17.04
C PHE A 342 -21.93 25.27 -18.23
N ASN A 343 -21.16 26.25 -18.77
CA ASN A 343 -20.15 25.97 -19.86
C ASN A 343 -19.02 27.06 -20.13
N GLN A 344 -17.68 26.75 -20.06
CA GLN A 344 -16.52 27.48 -20.74
C GLN A 344 -15.10 26.78 -20.86
N HIS A 345 -14.69 26.30 -22.04
CA HIS A 345 -13.50 25.52 -22.51
C HIS A 345 -13.19 25.88 -23.97
N THR A 346 -12.46 25.07 -24.76
CA THR A 346 -12.17 25.27 -26.18
C THR A 346 -11.86 24.01 -27.11
N ASP A 347 -11.82 22.72 -26.63
CA ASP A 347 -11.93 21.35 -27.28
C ASP A 347 -12.02 20.06 -26.34
N ALA A 348 -11.42 18.86 -26.61
CA ALA A 348 -11.34 17.44 -26.05
C ALA A 348 -11.45 16.81 -24.57
N VAL A 349 -12.36 17.07 -23.61
CA VAL A 349 -12.45 16.51 -22.18
C VAL A 349 -12.17 14.99 -21.76
N ASN A 350 -11.83 13.98 -22.55
CA ASN A 350 -11.47 12.55 -22.22
C ASN A 350 -11.90 11.60 -21.02
N SER A 351 -11.38 11.59 -19.77
CA SER A 351 -11.32 10.39 -18.84
C SER A 351 -11.78 10.53 -17.32
N ALA A 352 -12.89 9.89 -16.86
CA ALA A 352 -13.64 10.25 -15.62
C ALA A 352 -13.43 9.46 -14.30
N VAL A 353 -13.96 9.89 -13.10
CA VAL A 353 -13.72 9.50 -11.64
C VAL A 353 -14.21 10.33 -10.36
N PHE A 354 -15.11 9.83 -9.48
CA PHE A 354 -15.68 10.41 -8.22
C PHE A 354 -14.96 9.99 -6.89
N SER A 355 -15.38 10.44 -5.69
CA SER A 355 -14.62 10.26 -4.41
C SER A 355 -15.48 10.34 -3.10
N PRO A 356 -15.14 9.68 -1.95
CA PRO A 356 -15.87 9.55 -0.66
C PRO A 356 -17.26 10.18 -0.36
N ASP A 357 -17.48 11.14 0.55
CA ASP A 357 -18.85 11.61 0.93
C ASP A 357 -19.51 12.46 -0.18
N GLY A 358 -18.66 13.23 -0.84
CA GLY A 358 -18.69 13.83 -2.16
C GLY A 358 -19.92 14.61 -2.59
N LYS A 359 -19.67 15.84 -3.07
CA LYS A 359 -20.63 16.82 -3.62
C LYS A 359 -20.00 17.91 -4.53
N ARG A 360 -18.74 18.02 -4.99
CA ARG A 360 -17.42 17.29 -5.00
C ARG A 360 -17.38 16.57 -6.29
N ILE A 361 -18.27 16.79 -7.21
CA ILE A 361 -17.94 16.66 -8.60
C ILE A 361 -16.55 17.25 -8.94
N LEU A 362 -15.94 16.70 -9.96
CA LEU A 362 -14.72 16.98 -10.67
C LEU A 362 -15.12 16.61 -12.19
N THR A 363 -14.38 16.81 -13.28
CA THR A 363 -14.65 16.33 -14.67
C THR A 363 -13.36 16.24 -15.53
N ALA A 364 -13.22 15.55 -16.66
CA ALA A 364 -11.88 15.09 -17.12
C ALA A 364 -10.99 16.05 -17.98
N SER A 365 -10.31 15.74 -19.11
CA SER A 365 -9.62 16.74 -20.01
C SER A 365 -9.35 16.51 -21.53
N GLY A 366 -9.25 17.60 -22.30
CA GLY A 366 -8.45 17.85 -23.49
C GLY A 366 -7.56 19.12 -23.38
N ASP A 367 -7.47 19.85 -22.27
CA ASP A 367 -6.66 21.04 -22.01
C ASP A 367 -5.93 20.82 -20.71
N GLN A 368 -4.63 20.84 -20.77
CA GLN A 368 -3.88 21.96 -20.26
C GLN A 368 -3.97 22.27 -18.75
N THR A 369 -4.83 21.72 -17.91
CA THR A 369 -4.74 21.71 -16.44
C THR A 369 -5.99 21.00 -15.89
N ALA A 370 -6.43 21.30 -14.67
CA ALA A 370 -7.58 20.75 -13.98
C ALA A 370 -8.70 21.80 -13.93
N LYS A 371 -9.95 21.48 -14.31
CA LYS A 371 -11.12 22.31 -13.93
C LYS A 371 -11.67 22.06 -12.50
N LEU A 372 -12.90 22.45 -12.02
CA LEU A 372 -13.67 21.92 -10.80
C LEU A 372 -15.10 22.51 -10.31
N TRP A 373 -16.24 22.82 -11.02
CA TRP A 373 -17.59 23.46 -10.68
C TRP A 373 -18.19 23.11 -9.30
N ASP A 374 -19.47 22.84 -9.11
CA ASP A 374 -20.15 22.10 -8.01
C ASP A 374 -21.59 21.83 -8.52
N LEU A 375 -22.40 21.06 -7.79
CA LEU A 375 -23.75 20.56 -8.15
C LEU A 375 -24.77 21.55 -8.82
N ASN A 376 -24.43 22.82 -9.13
CA ASN A 376 -25.28 23.82 -9.80
C ASN A 376 -24.65 24.57 -11.05
N GLY A 377 -23.38 24.31 -11.49
CA GLY A 377 -22.53 25.14 -12.40
C GLY A 377 -21.63 26.42 -12.17
N ASN A 378 -20.78 26.72 -11.13
CA ASN A 378 -19.80 27.90 -10.92
C ASN A 378 -18.31 27.61 -11.20
N CYS A 379 -17.33 28.52 -11.02
CA CYS A 379 -15.88 28.30 -11.22
C CYS A 379 -14.86 28.70 -10.07
N SER A 380 -13.53 28.52 -10.25
CA SER A 380 -12.37 28.52 -9.27
C SER A 380 -10.96 28.39 -10.01
N THR A 381 -9.90 27.80 -9.40
CA THR A 381 -8.39 27.93 -9.53
C THR A 381 -7.59 27.76 -10.90
N THR A 382 -6.30 28.25 -10.93
CA THR A 382 -4.99 27.81 -11.63
C THR A 382 -4.15 28.85 -12.50
N PHE A 383 -2.84 28.68 -12.89
CA PHE A 383 -1.89 29.66 -13.62
C PHE A 383 -0.79 29.14 -14.66
N LYS A 384 -0.60 29.76 -15.86
CA LYS A 384 -0.36 29.11 -17.21
C LYS A 384 1.09 28.78 -17.76
N LYS A 385 1.53 27.49 -18.06
CA LYS A 385 2.62 27.02 -19.04
C LYS A 385 3.05 25.48 -19.36
N HIS A 386 2.37 24.30 -19.14
CA HIS A 386 2.97 22.90 -19.39
C HIS A 386 3.14 22.44 -20.90
N ASN A 387 3.04 21.14 -21.35
CA ASN A 387 3.41 20.78 -22.76
C ASN A 387 2.70 19.74 -23.73
N SER A 388 1.56 19.03 -23.52
CA SER A 388 0.90 18.24 -24.63
C SER A 388 -0.54 17.65 -24.53
N TYR A 389 -0.83 16.48 -23.88
CA TYR A 389 -2.14 15.75 -23.80
C TYR A 389 -2.87 15.49 -22.40
N VAL A 390 -2.79 16.38 -21.39
CA VAL A 390 -2.97 16.28 -19.88
C VAL A 390 -3.39 15.01 -19.12
N LYS A 391 -4.02 13.98 -19.68
CA LYS A 391 -4.34 12.68 -19.05
C LYS A 391 -5.24 12.65 -17.73
N SER A 392 -4.99 13.31 -16.55
CA SER A 392 -5.56 12.80 -15.24
C SER A 392 -5.66 13.45 -13.83
N ALA A 393 -6.33 12.70 -12.90
CA ALA A 393 -6.19 12.42 -11.43
C ALA A 393 -7.27 12.11 -10.26
N GLU A 394 -8.64 12.19 -10.27
CA GLU A 394 -9.70 12.00 -9.18
C GLU A 394 -9.93 13.13 -8.05
N PHE A 395 -9.90 13.01 -6.67
CA PHE A 395 -9.68 14.03 -5.52
C PHE A 395 -9.22 13.61 -4.01
N SER A 396 -8.00 13.09 -3.51
CA SER A 396 -7.37 12.42 -2.20
C SER A 396 -7.60 11.02 -1.36
N PRO A 397 -7.61 10.89 0.03
CA PRO A 397 -8.51 10.06 0.90
C PRO A 397 -9.94 10.39 1.47
N ASP A 398 -10.51 11.39 2.20
CA ASP A 398 -10.31 12.62 3.05
C ASP A 398 -10.93 13.99 2.58
N GLY A 399 -10.25 15.16 2.35
CA GLY A 399 -10.91 16.35 1.73
C GLY A 399 -10.22 17.57 1.02
N LYS A 400 -8.90 17.68 0.72
CA LYS A 400 -8.26 18.96 0.25
C LYS A 400 -6.83 18.97 -0.36
N GLU A 401 -6.60 19.74 -1.45
CA GLU A 401 -5.39 20.55 -1.82
C GLU A 401 -5.60 21.21 -3.22
N ILE A 402 -4.54 21.45 -4.01
CA ILE A 402 -4.53 22.04 -5.36
C ILE A 402 -3.51 21.27 -6.22
N VAL A 403 -3.86 20.95 -7.47
CA VAL A 403 -3.14 19.99 -8.34
C VAL A 403 -3.22 20.39 -9.83
N THR A 404 -2.41 19.80 -10.75
CA THR A 404 -2.12 20.41 -12.07
C THR A 404 -0.82 20.12 -12.87
N ALA A 405 -0.21 18.94 -13.10
CA ALA A 405 0.85 18.64 -14.14
C ALA A 405 1.42 17.18 -14.01
N SER A 406 2.11 16.55 -14.95
CA SER A 406 2.17 16.65 -16.42
C SER A 406 2.49 15.26 -16.97
N PHE A 407 2.40 15.10 -18.29
CA PHE A 407 3.27 14.26 -19.09
C PHE A 407 3.43 14.78 -20.52
N ASP A 408 4.47 15.53 -20.90
CA ASP A 408 4.91 15.88 -22.28
C ASP A 408 6.47 15.93 -22.69
N LYS A 409 7.34 14.98 -22.27
CA LYS A 409 8.81 14.71 -22.03
C LYS A 409 9.50 14.92 -20.59
N THR A 410 10.19 16.03 -20.18
CA THR A 410 10.66 16.39 -18.77
C THR A 410 10.44 17.87 -18.26
N ALA A 411 10.12 18.17 -16.96
CA ALA A 411 9.58 19.49 -16.47
C ALA A 411 9.01 19.61 -14.98
N LYS A 412 7.91 20.39 -14.70
CA LYS A 412 7.46 21.04 -13.40
C LYS A 412 5.96 21.61 -13.31
N ARG A 413 5.58 22.87 -12.86
CA ARG A 413 4.14 23.40 -12.70
C ARG A 413 3.45 24.89 -12.80
N TRP A 414 3.60 26.23 -12.49
CA TRP A 414 4.30 27.54 -12.02
C TRP A 414 4.45 28.14 -10.49
N ASP A 415 5.05 27.66 -9.31
CA ASP A 415 4.62 27.29 -7.85
C ASP A 415 4.02 28.15 -6.64
N LEU A 416 4.71 28.72 -5.64
CA LEU A 416 4.18 29.73 -4.66
C LEU A 416 5.38 30.47 -4.03
N ASP A 417 5.44 30.55 -2.70
CA ASP A 417 6.70 30.44 -1.95
C ASP A 417 7.30 29.04 -2.16
N GLY A 418 6.44 28.02 -2.15
CA GLY A 418 6.80 26.62 -2.29
C GLY A 418 5.61 25.65 -2.20
N ASN A 419 4.52 25.87 -2.94
CA ASN A 419 3.41 24.90 -3.04
C ASN A 419 3.75 23.61 -3.85
N CYS A 420 3.44 23.44 -5.13
CA CYS A 420 3.57 22.15 -5.86
C CYS A 420 4.97 21.47 -5.88
N LYS A 421 5.04 20.12 -5.77
CA LYS A 421 5.97 19.44 -4.81
C LYS A 421 7.06 18.41 -5.27
N ALA A 422 7.17 17.88 -6.51
CA ALA A 422 8.15 16.81 -6.91
C ALA A 422 8.50 16.84 -8.44
N THR A 423 9.07 15.82 -9.11
CA THR A 423 9.07 15.68 -10.62
C THR A 423 9.57 14.33 -11.20
N PHE A 424 8.66 13.40 -11.48
CA PHE A 424 8.98 12.00 -11.83
C PHE A 424 9.19 11.72 -13.37
N ASN A 425 10.43 11.61 -13.90
CA ASN A 425 10.73 11.50 -15.37
C ASN A 425 11.85 10.55 -15.91
N ASP A 426 11.62 9.48 -16.71
CA ASP A 426 12.75 8.66 -17.31
C ASP A 426 12.48 7.77 -18.59
N HIS A 427 12.31 8.36 -19.82
CA HIS A 427 11.88 7.65 -21.08
C HIS A 427 11.78 8.50 -22.42
N LYS A 428 10.77 8.38 -23.35
CA LYS A 428 10.57 9.15 -24.65
C LYS A 428 9.21 9.71 -25.39
N GLU A 429 7.79 9.76 -25.33
CA GLU A 429 6.35 9.40 -24.82
C GLU A 429 5.55 9.28 -23.43
N ALA A 430 4.37 8.63 -23.45
CA ALA A 430 3.11 8.96 -22.81
C ALA A 430 2.87 8.33 -21.43
N VAL A 431 1.94 8.86 -20.63
CA VAL A 431 1.68 8.66 -19.19
C VAL A 431 0.24 8.78 -18.77
N ASN A 432 -0.51 8.36 -19.74
CA ASN A 432 -1.89 8.44 -19.93
C ASN A 432 -2.70 8.92 -18.69
N SER A 433 -2.84 8.34 -17.48
CA SER A 433 -3.62 9.05 -16.39
C SER A 433 -3.19 9.20 -14.90
N ALA A 434 -4.04 8.97 -13.87
CA ALA A 434 -4.02 9.49 -12.48
C ALA A 434 -5.33 9.17 -11.64
N VAL A 435 -5.34 9.09 -10.27
CA VAL A 435 -6.47 8.84 -9.25
C VAL A 435 -6.00 9.17 -7.77
N PHE A 436 -6.56 8.69 -6.63
CA PHE A 436 -5.84 8.21 -5.37
C PHE A 436 -6.38 6.81 -4.97
N SER A 437 -5.67 5.96 -4.23
CA SER A 437 -5.03 6.28 -2.94
C SER A 437 -5.97 6.35 -1.75
N PRO A 438 -7.01 5.50 -1.55
CA PRO A 438 -7.64 5.39 -0.24
C PRO A 438 -6.77 5.46 1.05
N ASP A 439 -5.45 5.08 1.12
CA ASP A 439 -4.52 5.51 2.22
C ASP A 439 -3.58 6.69 1.89
N GLY A 440 -3.04 6.81 0.65
CA GLY A 440 -2.69 8.12 0.05
C GLY A 440 -1.25 8.58 -0.35
N ARG A 441 -0.45 7.82 -1.13
CA ARG A 441 0.85 8.27 -1.75
C ARG A 441 1.22 7.78 -3.20
N TRP A 442 0.63 6.68 -3.67
CA TRP A 442 0.85 5.82 -4.84
C TRP A 442 0.11 6.46 -6.01
N ILE A 443 0.47 7.65 -6.53
CA ILE A 443 0.02 7.90 -7.91
C ILE A 443 0.61 6.81 -8.73
N LEU A 444 -0.24 6.04 -9.46
CA LEU A 444 -0.09 4.89 -10.38
C LEU A 444 -0.49 5.05 -11.88
N THR A 445 0.48 5.30 -12.77
CA THR A 445 0.18 5.66 -14.15
C THR A 445 0.15 4.45 -15.08
N ALA A 446 -0.02 4.72 -16.37
CA ALA A 446 -0.22 3.83 -17.49
C ALA A 446 -0.19 4.77 -18.74
N SER A 447 0.53 4.47 -19.84
CA SER A 447 1.64 5.33 -20.33
C SER A 447 2.42 4.73 -21.53
N ASP A 448 2.50 5.26 -22.76
CA ASP A 448 3.06 4.55 -23.97
C ASP A 448 4.54 4.00 -23.87
N ASP A 449 5.24 3.60 -24.94
CA ASP A 449 6.43 2.67 -24.93
C ASP A 449 6.61 1.45 -23.93
N GLN A 450 7.60 0.55 -24.08
CA GLN A 450 7.77 -0.76 -23.33
C GLN A 450 9.24 -1.22 -23.00
N THR A 451 10.05 -1.21 -21.90
CA THR A 451 10.32 -1.11 -20.39
C THR A 451 10.35 0.28 -19.49
N ALA A 452 9.58 1.08 -18.61
CA ALA A 452 8.30 1.59 -17.83
C ALA A 452 7.02 0.97 -17.02
N LYS A 453 6.65 1.09 -15.69
CA LYS A 453 7.33 1.22 -14.34
C LYS A 453 6.39 1.77 -13.21
N LEU A 454 6.35 1.39 -11.89
CA LEU A 454 5.43 1.96 -10.81
C LEU A 454 6.06 2.69 -9.57
N TRP A 455 5.58 3.84 -8.98
CA TRP A 455 6.22 4.99 -8.18
C TRP A 455 5.54 5.69 -6.84
N ASP A 456 6.15 5.77 -5.62
CA ASP A 456 6.09 6.64 -4.34
C ASP A 456 6.83 7.99 -3.94
N LEU A 457 6.22 9.10 -3.44
CA LEU A 457 6.82 10.32 -2.75
C LEU A 457 7.93 11.29 -3.38
N ASN A 458 9.02 11.68 -2.67
CA ASN A 458 10.19 12.53 -3.08
C ASN A 458 11.58 12.01 -2.51
N GLY A 459 12.58 11.49 -3.28
CA GLY A 459 13.70 10.60 -2.79
C GLY A 459 13.97 9.18 -3.44
N GLU A 460 13.80 8.05 -2.70
CA GLU A 460 14.21 6.61 -2.89
C GLU A 460 13.81 5.75 -4.17
N ILE A 461 13.18 4.52 -4.10
CA ILE A 461 12.37 3.74 -5.13
C ILE A 461 11.94 2.29 -4.66
N ILE A 462 10.86 1.67 -5.24
CA ILE A 462 10.20 0.37 -4.89
C ILE A 462 10.16 -0.69 -6.06
N LYS A 463 10.53 -1.97 -5.76
CA LYS A 463 10.28 -3.30 -6.42
C LYS A 463 10.58 -3.54 -7.95
N VAL A 464 10.08 -4.64 -8.57
CA VAL A 464 10.31 -5.15 -9.95
C VAL A 464 9.08 -5.88 -10.59
N LEU A 465 8.93 -5.99 -11.94
CA LEU A 465 8.04 -6.95 -12.70
C LEU A 465 8.05 -6.93 -14.26
N ASP A 466 7.34 -7.88 -14.93
CA ASP A 466 7.20 -7.97 -16.40
C ASP A 466 5.91 -8.55 -17.02
N ALA A 467 5.57 -8.11 -18.25
CA ALA A 467 4.27 -8.33 -18.91
C ALA A 467 4.17 -8.20 -20.43
N HIS A 468 4.02 -7.00 -20.98
CA HIS A 468 2.88 -6.91 -21.88
C HIS A 468 3.12 -7.00 -23.39
N THR A 469 2.10 -7.22 -24.23
CA THR A 469 2.27 -7.19 -25.70
C THR A 469 2.58 -5.77 -26.21
N ALA A 470 2.30 -4.77 -25.41
CA ALA A 470 2.36 -3.35 -25.66
C ALA A 470 2.11 -2.71 -24.25
N ALA A 471 3.14 -2.90 -23.44
CA ALA A 471 3.43 -2.58 -22.04
C ALA A 471 2.43 -2.39 -20.88
N VAL A 472 1.19 -1.84 -20.95
CA VAL A 472 0.42 -1.07 -19.89
C VAL A 472 -0.75 -0.25 -20.52
N SER A 473 -1.46 0.71 -19.83
CA SER A 473 -1.99 2.03 -20.38
C SER A 473 -3.22 2.87 -19.86
N GLY A 474 -3.98 2.55 -18.78
CA GLY A 474 -5.35 3.09 -18.43
C GLY A 474 -6.16 2.70 -17.17
N ALA A 475 -6.04 3.35 -16.02
CA ALA A 475 -6.12 2.68 -14.72
C ALA A 475 -7.29 3.09 -13.75
N VAL A 476 -7.30 2.63 -12.47
CA VAL A 476 -8.03 2.90 -11.15
C VAL A 476 -7.41 2.05 -10.05
N PHE A 477 -7.98 2.09 -8.85
CA PHE A 477 -7.75 1.06 -7.86
C PHE A 477 -9.03 0.49 -7.26
N SER A 478 -8.86 -0.71 -6.70
CA SER A 478 -8.99 -1.04 -5.27
C SER A 478 -9.61 -0.02 -4.32
N ASN A 479 -10.14 -0.55 -3.22
CA ASN A 479 -10.45 0.18 -1.98
C ASN A 479 -9.78 -0.30 -0.64
N TYR A 480 -9.22 -1.53 -0.44
CA TYR A 480 -8.77 -2.06 0.91
C TYR A 480 -7.41 -2.84 1.10
N GLY A 481 -7.35 -4.20 1.17
CA GLY A 481 -6.15 -5.07 1.50
C GLY A 481 -5.20 -5.78 0.44
N SER A 482 -5.65 -6.71 -0.44
CA SER A 482 -4.87 -7.57 -1.39
C SER A 482 -5.38 -7.97 -2.86
N ARG A 483 -5.99 -7.12 -3.75
CA ARG A 483 -6.17 -7.28 -5.25
C ARG A 483 -5.69 -6.15 -6.25
N ILE A 484 -5.54 -6.34 -7.58
CA ILE A 484 -5.12 -5.32 -8.61
C ILE A 484 -5.71 -5.55 -10.08
N LEU A 485 -5.64 -4.66 -11.10
CA LEU A 485 -6.07 -4.89 -12.50
C LEU A 485 -5.66 -3.90 -13.63
N THR A 486 -4.71 -4.20 -14.49
CA THR A 486 -4.28 -3.35 -15.61
C THR A 486 -5.24 -3.38 -16.83
N CYS A 487 -4.75 -3.15 -18.07
CA CYS A 487 -5.35 -3.44 -19.37
C CYS A 487 -4.31 -3.30 -20.51
N SER A 488 -4.61 -2.94 -21.77
CA SER A 488 -3.76 -2.17 -22.73
C SER A 488 -4.41 -1.96 -24.14
N TYR A 489 -4.02 -2.61 -25.25
CA TYR A 489 -4.79 -2.75 -26.52
C TYR A 489 -4.62 -4.16 -27.20
N ASP A 490 -4.63 -5.34 -26.53
CA ASP A 490 -4.40 -6.66 -27.17
C ASP A 490 -5.62 -7.44 -27.53
N ARG A 491 -6.40 -7.72 -26.49
CA ARG A 491 -7.38 -8.78 -26.31
C ARG A 491 -7.19 -9.30 -24.90
N ARG A 492 -6.28 -10.29 -24.74
CA ARG A 492 -5.86 -11.01 -23.54
C ARG A 492 -6.20 -10.21 -22.26
N ILE A 493 -6.85 -10.79 -21.24
CA ILE A 493 -7.04 -10.10 -19.95
C ILE A 493 -6.25 -10.81 -18.85
N ILE A 494 -5.43 -10.05 -18.14
CA ILE A 494 -4.10 -10.47 -17.71
C ILE A 494 -3.76 -10.09 -16.22
N MET A 495 -4.66 -10.38 -15.21
CA MET A 495 -4.71 -10.34 -13.69
C MET A 495 -3.36 -10.43 -12.92
N TRP A 496 -3.10 -9.98 -11.67
CA TRP A 496 -1.79 -10.12 -10.98
C TRP A 496 -1.76 -10.44 -9.46
N ASP A 497 -0.75 -9.96 -8.70
CA ASP A 497 -0.52 -9.81 -7.22
C ASP A 497 -0.03 -8.33 -7.08
N LEU A 498 0.53 -7.89 -5.96
CA LEU A 498 1.11 -6.56 -5.67
C LEU A 498 2.08 -5.98 -6.76
N ASN A 499 2.69 -6.79 -7.67
CA ASN A 499 3.38 -6.46 -8.97
C ASN A 499 4.39 -7.52 -9.58
N GLY A 500 4.04 -8.54 -10.41
CA GLY A 500 4.90 -9.64 -11.01
C GLY A 500 4.52 -11.20 -11.22
N LYS A 501 4.75 -12.20 -10.29
CA LYS A 501 4.86 -13.73 -10.25
C LYS A 501 3.69 -14.76 -10.51
N ILE A 502 2.64 -14.36 -11.21
CA ILE A 502 1.45 -14.97 -11.87
C ILE A 502 0.32 -15.79 -11.15
N LEU A 503 -0.93 -15.22 -11.09
CA LEU A 503 -2.18 -15.59 -10.37
C LEU A 503 -3.44 -15.85 -11.26
N ALA A 504 -3.31 -16.00 -12.58
CA ALA A 504 -4.16 -16.80 -13.52
C ALA A 504 -3.57 -16.80 -14.99
N GLU A 505 -4.15 -17.49 -16.01
CA GLU A 505 -4.19 -17.20 -17.51
C GLU A 505 -5.18 -16.01 -17.74
N TYR A 506 -5.63 -15.35 -18.85
CA TYR A 506 -6.05 -15.80 -20.21
C TYR A 506 -7.03 -14.78 -21.03
N LYS A 507 -8.07 -15.14 -21.87
CA LYS A 507 -8.85 -14.28 -22.87
C LYS A 507 -10.27 -14.79 -23.49
N PHE A 508 -11.37 -13.99 -23.76
CA PHE A 508 -12.82 -14.34 -24.22
C PHE A 508 -13.32 -14.65 -25.67
N HIS A 509 -13.14 -14.10 -26.90
CA HIS A 509 -12.80 -12.78 -27.57
C HIS A 509 -14.11 -12.17 -28.21
N ASP A 510 -14.21 -11.55 -29.41
CA ASP A 510 -13.26 -11.47 -30.53
C ASP A 510 -12.39 -10.20 -30.77
N ASP A 511 -12.42 -9.15 -29.94
CA ASP A 511 -11.27 -8.22 -29.77
C ASP A 511 -11.01 -7.33 -28.48
N ALA A 512 -11.63 -6.14 -28.27
CA ALA A 512 -10.93 -4.88 -28.03
C ALA A 512 -10.85 -4.08 -26.69
N VAL A 513 -11.32 -4.40 -25.47
CA VAL A 513 -10.68 -3.84 -24.22
C VAL A 513 -10.77 -2.19 -23.96
N LEU A 514 -10.59 -1.47 -22.76
CA LEU A 514 -10.27 0.03 -22.43
C LEU A 514 -10.22 0.68 -20.92
N LYS A 515 -10.41 0.17 -19.66
CA LYS A 515 -10.09 0.88 -18.31
C LYS A 515 -11.06 0.58 -17.13
N ALA A 516 -10.49 0.23 -16.00
CA ALA A 516 -10.98 -0.99 -15.40
C ALA A 516 -11.53 -0.92 -13.91
N VAL A 517 -12.66 -0.31 -13.61
CA VAL A 517 -13.02 0.18 -12.26
C VAL A 517 -13.58 -0.76 -11.16
N PHE A 518 -14.17 -0.24 -10.06
CA PHE A 518 -14.13 -0.85 -8.72
C PHE A 518 -15.38 -1.04 -7.84
N SER A 519 -15.51 -2.18 -7.11
CA SER A 519 -16.57 -2.50 -6.03
C SER A 519 -15.73 -2.01 -4.76
N HIS A 520 -16.19 -0.96 -4.09
CA HIS A 520 -16.10 -0.69 -2.65
C HIS A 520 -15.73 -1.86 -1.73
N ASP A 521 -16.30 -3.07 -1.83
CA ASP A 521 -16.09 -4.11 -0.79
C ASP A 521 -15.69 -5.56 -1.24
N ASP A 522 -15.19 -5.88 -2.48
CA ASP A 522 -14.46 -7.15 -2.90
C ASP A 522 -14.57 -7.86 -4.32
N THR A 523 -15.61 -8.40 -5.05
CA THR A 523 -16.98 -8.08 -5.62
C THR A 523 -16.84 -8.01 -7.14
N ARG A 524 -17.83 -7.48 -7.84
CA ARG A 524 -18.30 -7.91 -9.16
C ARG A 524 -17.93 -6.88 -10.23
N ILE A 525 -17.96 -7.17 -11.54
CA ILE A 525 -17.06 -6.50 -12.52
C ILE A 525 -17.59 -6.29 -13.96
N LEU A 526 -17.29 -5.12 -14.62
CA LEU A 526 -17.87 -4.73 -15.92
C LEU A 526 -17.10 -3.93 -16.98
N THR A 527 -17.20 -4.36 -18.26
CA THR A 527 -16.35 -3.92 -19.40
C THR A 527 -16.85 -3.91 -20.89
N PHE A 528 -15.99 -3.58 -21.91
CA PHE A 528 -16.29 -2.58 -22.96
C PHE A 528 -15.39 -2.23 -24.23
N SER A 529 -15.37 -2.82 -25.40
CA SER A 529 -14.24 -2.79 -26.40
C SER A 529 -14.23 -2.00 -27.73
N LYS A 530 -14.58 -2.61 -28.84
CA LYS A 530 -14.75 -2.13 -30.21
C LYS A 530 -15.80 -3.09 -30.81
N ASP A 531 -16.33 -4.06 -30.05
CA ASP A 531 -17.07 -5.15 -30.64
C ASP A 531 -18.46 -4.92 -30.97
N LYS A 532 -19.28 -4.07 -30.41
CA LYS A 532 -20.70 -4.36 -30.34
C LYS A 532 -21.11 -5.33 -29.13
N THR A 533 -20.76 -5.14 -27.81
CA THR A 533 -21.19 -5.81 -26.47
C THR A 533 -20.56 -5.27 -25.10
N ALA A 534 -20.56 -6.05 -23.97
CA ALA A 534 -20.09 -5.80 -22.58
C ALA A 534 -20.25 -7.03 -21.58
N GLY A 535 -20.65 -6.84 -20.28
CA GLY A 535 -21.56 -7.55 -19.30
C GLY A 535 -21.31 -8.81 -18.34
N VAL A 536 -21.26 -8.63 -16.98
CA VAL A 536 -21.01 -9.53 -15.76
C VAL A 536 -19.97 -10.66 -15.81
N TRP A 537 -19.11 -10.94 -14.79
CA TRP A 537 -18.10 -12.06 -14.73
C TRP A 537 -18.23 -12.92 -13.39
N ASP A 538 -17.21 -13.25 -12.55
CA ASP A 538 -17.12 -13.81 -11.12
C ASP A 538 -15.66 -14.36 -10.86
N LEU A 539 -15.30 -15.46 -10.14
CA LEU A 539 -13.86 -15.77 -9.76
C LEU A 539 -13.17 -17.24 -9.95
N GLU A 540 -13.22 -18.14 -10.98
CA GLU A 540 -12.08 -18.89 -11.70
C GLU A 540 -11.81 -18.89 -13.32
N MET A 541 -12.68 -18.91 -14.40
CA MET A 541 -13.23 -17.92 -15.42
C MET A 541 -14.70 -18.13 -16.08
N LYS A 542 -15.90 -18.40 -15.47
CA LYS A 542 -17.32 -18.66 -16.08
C LYS A 542 -18.40 -17.59 -16.57
N LEU A 543 -19.20 -17.81 -17.66
CA LEU A 543 -20.36 -16.94 -18.13
C LEU A 543 -21.75 -17.30 -17.47
N LEU A 544 -22.80 -16.45 -17.68
CA LEU A 544 -24.12 -16.39 -17.01
C LEU A 544 -25.24 -15.64 -17.78
N LYS A 545 -25.01 -14.73 -18.75
CA LYS A 545 -25.90 -13.59 -19.12
C LYS A 545 -25.35 -12.70 -20.28
N ASP A 546 -26.19 -11.90 -20.95
CA ASP A 546 -26.21 -11.97 -22.44
C ASP A 546 -26.82 -10.81 -23.28
N LEU A 547 -27.65 -9.94 -22.71
CA LEU A 547 -28.22 -8.70 -23.28
C LEU A 547 -27.77 -8.26 -24.69
N ALA A 548 -28.71 -7.96 -25.62
CA ALA A 548 -28.45 -7.69 -27.05
C ALA A 548 -28.60 -6.22 -27.57
N ILE A 549 -27.54 -5.39 -27.54
CA ILE A 549 -27.62 -3.99 -27.11
C ILE A 549 -27.85 -2.79 -28.14
N HIS A 550 -26.96 -2.31 -29.05
CA HIS A 550 -26.87 -0.87 -29.57
C HIS A 550 -26.08 -0.58 -30.88
N ASP A 551 -25.85 0.67 -31.37
CA ASP A 551 -25.62 1.02 -32.82
C ASP A 551 -24.27 1.72 -33.42
N ARG A 552 -23.02 1.36 -33.00
CA ARG A 552 -21.55 1.61 -33.36
C ARG A 552 -20.52 1.66 -32.11
N ASP A 553 -19.39 2.38 -31.83
CA ASP A 553 -18.47 2.19 -30.63
C ASP A 553 -18.73 2.69 -29.13
N ILE A 554 -19.15 1.85 -28.15
CA ILE A 554 -19.41 2.05 -26.66
C ILE A 554 -18.47 2.97 -25.78
N LYS A 555 -17.55 3.87 -26.18
CA LYS A 555 -16.50 4.41 -25.23
C LYS A 555 -16.83 5.18 -23.90
N SER A 556 -17.40 4.60 -22.80
CA SER A 556 -17.36 5.07 -21.35
C SER A 556 -18.25 4.34 -20.29
N ALA A 557 -17.93 4.02 -18.99
CA ALA A 557 -18.86 3.57 -17.82
C ALA A 557 -18.21 2.91 -16.56
N VAL A 558 -18.81 2.74 -15.35
CA VAL A 558 -18.08 2.45 -14.04
C VAL A 558 -18.87 2.38 -12.66
N PHE A 559 -18.22 2.02 -11.51
CA PHE A 559 -18.88 1.45 -10.30
C PHE A 559 -19.52 2.40 -9.19
N SER A 560 -20.91 2.42 -9.01
CA SER A 560 -22.04 3.11 -8.17
C SER A 560 -22.34 3.01 -6.61
N PRO A 561 -21.43 3.23 -5.67
CA PRO A 561 -21.62 3.28 -4.19
C PRO A 561 -22.62 2.42 -3.36
N ASP A 562 -23.95 2.57 -3.51
CA ASP A 562 -24.93 1.58 -2.94
C ASP A 562 -25.17 0.38 -3.87
N GLY A 563 -24.68 0.52 -5.09
CA GLY A 563 -24.70 -0.42 -6.19
C GLY A 563 -25.97 -0.72 -6.92
N LYS A 564 -27.07 -0.05 -6.63
CA LYS A 564 -28.35 -0.50 -7.17
C LYS A 564 -28.61 -0.17 -8.66
N ARG A 565 -27.61 0.20 -9.50
CA ARG A 565 -27.70 0.42 -10.98
C ARG A 565 -26.38 0.89 -11.64
N ILE A 566 -26.07 0.42 -12.86
CA ILE A 566 -24.82 0.72 -13.60
C ILE A 566 -24.98 1.87 -14.68
N LEU A 567 -23.98 2.31 -15.50
CA LEU A 567 -24.09 3.38 -16.57
C LEU A 567 -22.78 3.66 -17.35
N THR A 568 -22.94 4.01 -18.65
CA THR A 568 -21.98 4.41 -19.70
C THR A 568 -22.04 5.83 -20.25
N ALA A 569 -21.07 6.16 -21.12
CA ALA A 569 -21.30 6.61 -22.49
C ALA A 569 -20.27 6.15 -23.52
N SER A 570 -20.01 6.85 -24.63
CA SER A 570 -20.24 6.16 -25.91
C SER A 570 -20.03 6.91 -27.19
N LEU A 571 -19.84 6.19 -28.30
CA LEU A 571 -20.28 6.74 -29.57
C LEU A 571 -21.83 6.74 -29.97
N ASP A 572 -22.96 5.93 -29.72
CA ASP A 572 -24.35 5.49 -30.43
C ASP A 572 -25.68 6.33 -30.63
N LYS A 573 -26.39 6.95 -29.69
CA LYS A 573 -27.31 8.09 -29.94
C LYS A 573 -27.64 8.95 -28.71
N THR A 574 -27.20 8.68 -27.47
CA THR A 574 -27.89 8.89 -26.16
C THR A 574 -27.05 8.89 -24.82
N ALA A 575 -27.62 9.30 -23.68
CA ALA A 575 -27.44 8.64 -22.36
C ALA A 575 -28.50 7.54 -22.14
N LYS A 576 -28.51 6.68 -21.08
CA LYS A 576 -29.09 5.29 -20.85
C LYS A 576 -29.56 5.10 -19.35
N LEU A 577 -30.42 4.14 -18.90
CA LEU A 577 -30.95 3.96 -17.47
C LEU A 577 -31.43 2.47 -17.12
N TRP A 578 -31.67 1.78 -15.92
CA TRP A 578 -30.76 0.95 -15.00
C TRP A 578 -31.31 0.16 -13.73
N ASP A 579 -31.13 -1.20 -13.65
CA ASP A 579 -31.28 -2.24 -12.58
C ASP A 579 -30.59 -3.62 -12.94
N LEU A 580 -30.80 -4.68 -12.15
CA LEU A 580 -30.07 -5.97 -12.09
C LEU A 580 -30.57 -7.01 -13.09
N ASN A 581 -31.82 -6.96 -13.55
CA ASN A 581 -32.49 -8.14 -14.14
C ASN A 581 -33.36 -7.87 -15.39
N GLY A 582 -33.27 -6.67 -15.99
CA GLY A 582 -33.55 -6.62 -17.42
C GLY A 582 -34.04 -5.32 -18.00
N ARG A 583 -35.31 -5.00 -17.75
CA ARG A 583 -36.28 -4.21 -18.59
C ARG A 583 -36.33 -2.64 -18.55
N ARG A 584 -36.80 -1.93 -19.59
CA ARG A 584 -36.65 -0.43 -19.76
C ARG A 584 -37.41 0.56 -18.80
N LEU A 585 -37.03 1.86 -18.64
CA LEU A 585 -37.62 2.93 -17.74
C LEU A 585 -38.17 4.35 -18.27
N LYS A 586 -37.43 5.40 -18.73
CA LYS A 586 -37.74 6.85 -19.14
C LYS A 586 -36.53 7.56 -19.88
N ASN A 587 -36.59 8.80 -20.48
CA ASN A 587 -35.65 9.31 -21.56
C ASN A 587 -35.46 10.87 -21.74
N PHE A 588 -34.28 11.40 -22.22
CA PHE A 588 -34.12 12.77 -22.86
C PHE A 588 -33.13 12.95 -24.08
N LYS A 589 -32.11 13.87 -24.16
CA LYS A 589 -31.25 14.22 -25.38
C LYS A 589 -29.93 15.11 -25.25
N HIS A 590 -28.87 14.98 -26.12
CA HIS A 590 -27.79 15.97 -26.53
C HIS A 590 -27.90 16.40 -28.02
N LYS A 591 -27.14 17.38 -28.50
CA LYS A 591 -26.91 17.77 -29.91
C LYS A 591 -25.59 17.30 -30.51
N SER A 592 -25.11 16.11 -30.08
CA SER A 592 -23.83 15.47 -30.44
C SER A 592 -23.70 14.08 -29.77
N LYS A 593 -22.73 13.20 -30.16
CA LYS A 593 -22.29 11.91 -29.54
C LYS A 593 -21.89 12.06 -28.04
N VAL A 594 -21.19 11.08 -27.44
CA VAL A 594 -20.82 11.07 -26.01
C VAL A 594 -19.41 10.38 -25.74
N TYR A 595 -18.78 10.36 -24.53
CA TYR A 595 -17.31 10.09 -24.29
C TYR A 595 -17.00 9.85 -22.78
N SER A 596 -18.01 9.80 -21.88
CA SER A 596 -17.85 9.64 -20.40
C SER A 596 -19.08 9.05 -19.70
N ALA A 597 -19.22 8.97 -18.35
CA ALA A 597 -20.14 8.07 -17.61
C ALA A 597 -20.27 8.01 -16.03
N GLU A 598 -20.20 9.07 -15.23
CA GLU A 598 -20.35 9.14 -13.77
C GLU A 598 -21.57 9.75 -12.96
N PHE A 599 -21.78 9.15 -11.80
CA PHE A 599 -22.86 9.12 -10.79
C PHE A 599 -22.29 9.52 -9.40
N SER A 600 -22.97 10.15 -8.40
CA SER A 600 -22.45 10.79 -7.13
C SER A 600 -22.27 10.05 -5.79
N PRO A 601 -21.31 10.45 -4.96
CA PRO A 601 -21.20 10.15 -3.55
C PRO A 601 -22.39 10.28 -2.61
N ASP A 602 -23.19 11.34 -2.69
CA ASP A 602 -24.51 11.36 -2.04
C ASP A 602 -25.56 10.49 -2.78
N GLY A 603 -25.10 9.61 -3.68
CA GLY A 603 -25.76 8.80 -4.71
C GLY A 603 -26.55 9.57 -5.75
N THR A 604 -27.11 10.67 -5.32
CA THR A 604 -28.24 11.39 -5.86
C THR A 604 -27.79 12.58 -6.72
N LYS A 605 -26.66 12.48 -7.40
CA LYS A 605 -26.03 13.39 -8.36
C LYS A 605 -25.15 12.58 -9.31
N ILE A 606 -24.49 13.27 -10.22
CA ILE A 606 -24.10 12.82 -11.55
C ILE A 606 -23.04 13.84 -12.08
N VAL A 607 -22.63 13.77 -13.35
CA VAL A 607 -22.47 14.96 -14.24
C VAL A 607 -22.74 14.55 -15.72
N THR A 608 -22.33 15.23 -16.80
CA THR A 608 -21.83 14.60 -18.04
C THR A 608 -20.53 15.30 -18.45
N ALA A 609 -19.91 14.98 -19.57
CA ALA A 609 -19.41 16.02 -20.46
C ALA A 609 -20.18 15.81 -21.80
N SER A 610 -19.89 16.44 -22.92
CA SER A 610 -20.74 16.51 -24.14
C SER A 610 -19.96 17.32 -25.13
N LEU A 611 -20.66 17.83 -26.14
CA LEU A 611 -20.05 17.88 -27.45
C LEU A 611 -19.20 19.25 -27.91
N ASP A 612 -19.32 20.40 -28.74
CA ASP A 612 -20.24 21.48 -29.41
C ASP A 612 -21.12 22.49 -28.58
N GLY A 613 -20.51 23.07 -27.56
CA GLY A 613 -20.86 24.30 -26.87
C GLY A 613 -21.08 24.08 -25.38
N THR A 614 -21.86 23.07 -25.01
CA THR A 614 -22.87 23.33 -23.99
C THR A 614 -22.92 22.57 -22.65
N ALA A 615 -21.85 22.38 -21.85
CA ALA A 615 -21.85 21.67 -20.54
C ALA A 615 -23.10 21.81 -19.60
N LYS A 616 -23.50 20.84 -18.74
CA LYS A 616 -24.86 20.85 -18.13
C LYS A 616 -24.96 20.18 -16.74
N LEU A 617 -26.16 20.04 -16.16
CA LEU A 617 -26.35 19.22 -14.97
C LEU A 617 -27.85 18.90 -14.72
N TRP A 618 -28.36 17.71 -14.36
CA TRP A 618 -29.78 17.32 -14.24
C TRP A 618 -30.12 16.19 -13.20
N ASP A 619 -31.35 16.14 -12.65
CA ASP A 619 -31.87 15.37 -11.48
C ASP A 619 -31.85 13.81 -11.56
N LEU A 620 -32.37 13.11 -10.55
CA LEU A 620 -32.63 11.66 -10.48
C LEU A 620 -33.71 11.21 -11.46
N ASN A 621 -34.12 12.11 -12.35
CA ASN A 621 -35.31 12.06 -13.16
C ASN A 621 -35.21 13.26 -14.19
N GLY A 622 -35.36 13.23 -15.56
CA GLY A 622 -36.12 14.04 -16.67
C GLY A 622 -35.98 15.44 -17.47
N ARG A 623 -36.00 16.72 -16.97
CA ARG A 623 -35.98 18.04 -17.75
C ARG A 623 -35.21 19.30 -17.16
N VAL A 624 -34.18 19.86 -17.86
CA VAL A 624 -32.99 20.75 -17.52
C VAL A 624 -33.06 21.84 -16.39
N LEU A 625 -31.93 22.39 -15.85
CA LEU A 625 -31.86 23.83 -15.37
C LEU A 625 -30.57 24.75 -15.68
N LYS A 626 -30.20 25.19 -16.94
CA LYS A 626 -29.35 26.40 -17.40
C LYS A 626 -28.74 26.28 -18.86
N ASN A 627 -27.86 27.22 -19.34
CA ASN A 627 -26.95 27.20 -20.55
C ASN A 627 -25.81 28.30 -20.51
N PHE A 628 -24.62 28.15 -21.19
CA PHE A 628 -23.50 29.17 -21.32
C PHE A 628 -22.64 29.12 -22.65
N LYS A 629 -21.37 28.61 -22.71
CA LYS A 629 -20.34 28.67 -23.82
C LYS A 629 -18.92 28.05 -23.58
N HIS A 630 -18.66 26.72 -23.65
CA HIS A 630 -17.32 26.11 -23.93
C HIS A 630 -17.03 26.26 -25.46
N GLU A 631 -15.78 26.35 -25.94
CA GLU A 631 -15.46 26.65 -27.36
C GLU A 631 -15.04 25.44 -28.22
N GLY A 632 -14.86 24.25 -27.60
CA GLY A 632 -14.77 22.95 -28.28
C GLY A 632 -15.10 21.75 -27.35
N GLY A 633 -15.29 20.58 -27.98
CA GLY A 633 -14.78 19.25 -27.57
C GLY A 633 -14.95 18.64 -26.16
N VAL A 634 -16.04 18.78 -25.41
CA VAL A 634 -16.04 18.43 -23.98
C VAL A 634 -16.15 16.93 -23.65
N TYR A 635 -15.07 16.20 -23.88
CA TYR A 635 -14.98 14.76 -23.74
C TYR A 635 -15.01 13.95 -22.37
N SER A 636 -15.21 14.38 -21.09
CA SER A 636 -15.58 13.48 -19.92
C SER A 636 -15.83 14.05 -18.48
N ALA A 637 -16.39 13.31 -17.47
CA ALA A 637 -16.76 13.89 -16.14
C ALA A 637 -16.85 13.14 -14.72
N VAL A 638 -16.48 13.78 -13.56
CA VAL A 638 -15.82 13.19 -12.30
C VAL A 638 -16.14 13.78 -10.84
N PHE A 639 -15.55 13.41 -9.65
CA PHE A 639 -15.63 13.92 -8.19
C PHE A 639 -14.24 13.72 -7.45
N SER A 640 -13.93 13.85 -6.13
CA SER A 640 -14.14 14.81 -5.00
C SER A 640 -14.99 14.44 -3.73
N PRO A 641 -14.48 14.23 -2.46
CA PRO A 641 -15.28 13.64 -1.36
C PRO A 641 -15.83 14.58 -0.27
N ASP A 642 -15.42 15.82 -0.20
CA ASP A 642 -15.62 16.70 0.97
C ASP A 642 -16.93 17.50 0.94
N GLY A 643 -18.01 16.89 0.45
CA GLY A 643 -18.78 17.64 -0.52
C GLY A 643 -17.91 17.76 -1.76
N SER A 644 -17.81 18.82 -2.54
CA SER A 644 -18.40 20.16 -2.59
C SER A 644 -18.26 20.96 -3.94
N LYS A 645 -17.69 20.47 -5.10
CA LYS A 645 -17.25 21.06 -6.43
C LYS A 645 -17.55 20.28 -7.83
N ILE A 646 -17.09 20.55 -9.14
CA ILE A 646 -17.27 19.86 -10.57
C ILE A 646 -16.27 20.12 -11.80
N LEU A 647 -15.21 19.39 -12.14
CA LEU A 647 -14.13 19.62 -13.16
C LEU A 647 -14.46 19.72 -14.68
N THR A 648 -13.62 19.15 -15.53
CA THR A 648 -13.48 19.23 -17.00
C THR A 648 -12.03 19.62 -17.25
N ALA A 649 -11.64 19.59 -18.52
CA ALA A 649 -10.43 20.11 -19.11
C ALA A 649 -10.55 19.86 -20.69
N SER A 650 -9.97 20.45 -21.76
CA SER A 650 -10.42 20.37 -23.22
C SER A 650 -9.47 20.89 -24.41
N LEU A 651 -9.28 20.29 -25.64
CA LEU A 651 -8.24 20.44 -26.78
C LEU A 651 -7.85 21.84 -27.27
N ASP A 652 -7.45 22.68 -26.33
CA ASP A 652 -7.73 24.11 -26.50
C ASP A 652 -6.78 25.07 -25.85
N GLU A 653 -6.04 24.56 -24.87
CA GLU A 653 -5.08 25.35 -24.13
C GLU A 653 -5.42 25.97 -22.75
N THR A 654 -6.47 25.54 -22.03
CA THR A 654 -6.80 25.92 -20.61
C THR A 654 -6.96 24.83 -19.52
N ALA A 655 -8.14 24.74 -18.87
CA ALA A 655 -8.59 24.13 -17.61
C ALA A 655 -8.57 25.00 -16.33
N LYS A 656 -9.65 25.02 -15.53
CA LYS A 656 -9.98 26.07 -14.54
C LYS A 656 -10.73 25.45 -13.36
N LEU A 657 -10.12 25.20 -12.18
CA LEU A 657 -10.80 24.67 -10.97
C LEU A 657 -12.18 25.32 -10.82
N TRP A 658 -13.24 24.73 -10.24
CA TRP A 658 -14.59 25.30 -10.37
C TRP A 658 -15.50 25.48 -9.02
N ASP A 659 -16.72 26.10 -8.99
CA ASP A 659 -17.68 26.13 -7.81
C ASP A 659 -19.19 25.81 -8.10
N LEU A 660 -20.21 25.87 -7.19
CA LEU A 660 -21.57 25.32 -7.44
C LEU A 660 -22.28 26.03 -8.58
N ASN A 661 -22.38 27.34 -8.86
CA ASN A 661 -23.45 27.96 -9.70
C ASN A 661 -23.24 28.73 -11.09
N GLY A 662 -22.13 29.46 -11.43
CA GLY A 662 -21.69 30.11 -12.73
C GLY A 662 -20.17 30.43 -13.14
N SER A 663 -19.15 30.70 -12.26
CA SER A 663 -18.08 31.76 -12.44
C SER A 663 -16.63 31.59 -11.80
N VAL A 664 -15.51 32.07 -12.41
CA VAL A 664 -14.07 31.51 -12.47
C VAL A 664 -12.92 32.14 -11.65
N SER A 665 -11.74 31.49 -11.66
CA SER A 665 -10.39 32.10 -11.62
C SER A 665 -9.58 31.97 -12.95
N MET A 666 -8.63 31.02 -13.14
CA MET A 666 -7.71 30.97 -14.33
C MET A 666 -7.16 29.54 -14.68
N TYR A 667 -5.95 29.34 -15.27
CA TYR A 667 -5.48 28.08 -15.93
C TYR A 667 -3.96 27.70 -15.82
N PHE A 668 -3.52 26.48 -15.40
CA PHE A 668 -2.09 26.00 -15.38
C PHE A 668 -1.38 25.66 -16.73
N LYS A 669 -2.09 25.40 -17.85
CA LYS A 669 -1.60 25.12 -19.24
C LYS A 669 -0.88 23.77 -19.58
N HIS A 670 -0.83 23.39 -20.87
CA HIS A 670 0.05 22.42 -21.54
C HIS A 670 0.60 23.03 -22.87
N GLU A 671 0.91 22.26 -23.94
CA GLU A 671 1.30 22.71 -25.31
C GLU A 671 0.85 21.63 -26.35
N GLY A 672 -0.42 21.62 -26.78
CA GLY A 672 -0.98 20.52 -27.57
C GLY A 672 -2.48 20.29 -27.35
N ALA A 673 -2.92 19.04 -27.52
CA ALA A 673 -4.32 18.64 -27.76
C ALA A 673 -4.89 17.56 -26.79
N VAL A 674 -4.23 17.34 -25.66
CA VAL A 674 -4.89 17.56 -24.36
C VAL A 674 -5.45 16.43 -23.46
N TYR A 675 -5.59 15.22 -23.97
CA TYR A 675 -6.56 14.17 -23.56
C TYR A 675 -6.83 13.68 -22.09
N SER A 676 -6.70 14.36 -20.92
CA SER A 676 -7.52 14.17 -19.64
C SER A 676 -7.03 14.87 -18.32
N ALA A 677 -7.79 15.14 -17.25
CA ALA A 677 -7.28 15.82 -16.03
C ALA A 677 -8.31 15.77 -14.90
N VAL A 678 -7.91 15.24 -13.75
CA VAL A 678 -8.64 14.86 -12.51
C VAL A 678 -7.65 15.11 -11.31
N PHE A 679 -7.87 14.93 -9.98
CA PHE A 679 -6.71 14.93 -9.01
C PHE A 679 -6.35 13.91 -7.86
N SER A 680 -7.25 13.28 -7.06
CA SER A 680 -7.03 12.14 -6.09
C SER A 680 -8.22 11.11 -5.52
N PRO A 681 -8.72 10.62 -4.29
CA PRO A 681 -10.04 11.01 -3.53
C PRO A 681 -10.26 11.38 -1.92
N ASP A 682 -10.01 12.38 -0.94
CA ASP A 682 -9.43 13.72 -0.38
C ASP A 682 -9.29 15.06 -1.15
N GLY A 683 -8.07 15.40 -1.61
CA GLY A 683 -7.66 16.49 -2.48
C GLY A 683 -6.16 16.79 -2.58
N THR A 684 -5.30 16.30 -1.70
CA THR A 684 -3.80 16.32 -1.71
C THR A 684 -3.02 15.93 -3.01
N LYS A 685 -2.45 14.71 -3.13
CA LYS A 685 -1.03 14.53 -3.54
C LYS A 685 -0.64 14.30 -5.05
N ILE A 686 -1.29 15.02 -5.97
CA ILE A 686 -0.67 15.87 -7.02
C ILE A 686 -0.26 15.45 -8.50
N LEU A 687 -0.33 14.23 -9.12
CA LEU A 687 -0.17 14.01 -10.61
C LEU A 687 -1.40 13.35 -11.24
N THR A 688 -1.89 13.73 -12.44
CA THR A 688 -1.43 14.80 -13.37
C THR A 688 -1.56 14.46 -14.86
N ALA A 689 -0.47 14.07 -15.54
CA ALA A 689 -0.43 13.53 -16.91
C ALA A 689 -0.44 14.50 -18.17
N SER A 690 -0.34 14.01 -19.44
CA SER A 690 -0.25 14.59 -20.83
C SER A 690 -0.19 13.79 -22.21
N LEU A 691 0.79 13.95 -23.15
CA LEU A 691 1.12 13.14 -24.38
C LEU A 691 2.50 12.46 -24.32
N ASP A 692 3.43 13.01 -23.55
CA ASP A 692 4.84 12.72 -23.72
C ASP A 692 5.79 12.68 -22.46
N GLY A 693 5.50 13.07 -21.19
CA GLY A 693 6.41 13.50 -20.01
C GLY A 693 6.57 15.01 -19.32
N THR A 694 6.98 16.17 -19.89
CA THR A 694 7.46 17.50 -19.35
C THR A 694 6.76 18.36 -18.24
N ALA A 695 6.13 19.51 -18.60
CA ALA A 695 5.86 20.79 -17.90
C ALA A 695 6.97 21.89 -17.80
N LYS A 696 6.93 22.94 -18.65
CA LYS A 696 7.90 24.07 -18.72
C LYS A 696 7.84 25.18 -17.62
N LEU A 697 7.61 24.87 -16.34
CA LEU A 697 7.16 25.85 -15.31
C LEU A 697 7.28 25.40 -13.84
N TRP A 698 6.31 25.65 -12.94
CA TRP A 698 6.41 25.53 -11.44
C TRP A 698 5.28 25.01 -10.36
N ASP A 699 3.96 25.22 -9.86
CA ASP A 699 2.48 25.73 -9.97
C ASP A 699 1.88 27.20 -9.97
N LEU A 700 1.83 28.04 -8.90
CA LEU A 700 1.46 29.51 -8.85
C LEU A 700 2.39 30.52 -8.04
N ASN A 701 3.72 30.47 -8.22
CA ASN A 701 4.90 31.21 -7.70
C ASN A 701 6.28 30.62 -8.18
N GLY A 702 6.85 29.56 -7.57
CA GLY A 702 8.32 29.20 -7.60
C GLY A 702 8.85 27.86 -8.22
N LYS A 703 8.60 26.66 -7.65
CA LYS A 703 9.35 25.36 -7.87
C LYS A 703 8.85 24.21 -8.83
N ILE A 704 8.05 23.18 -8.46
CA ILE A 704 8.05 21.82 -9.13
C ILE A 704 6.68 21.02 -9.28
N LEU A 705 6.64 19.79 -9.89
CA LEU A 705 5.46 18.94 -10.26
C LEU A 705 5.75 17.60 -10.98
N ALA A 706 5.27 17.25 -12.19
CA ALA A 706 5.47 15.84 -12.68
C ALA A 706 5.39 15.60 -14.20
N CYS A 707 5.73 14.36 -14.63
CA CYS A 707 6.87 14.29 -15.53
C CYS A 707 7.15 13.10 -16.53
N CYS A 708 6.44 11.96 -16.64
CA CYS A 708 7.14 10.66 -16.94
C CYS A 708 8.09 10.47 -18.16
N LYS A 709 7.74 10.07 -19.41
CA LYS A 709 8.53 10.35 -20.68
C LYS A 709 8.43 9.50 -22.00
N HIS A 710 8.19 8.15 -22.16
CA HIS A 710 7.87 7.12 -23.27
C HIS A 710 8.34 6.96 -24.82
N ASP A 711 7.57 7.04 -25.96
CA ASP A 711 8.02 7.46 -27.37
C ASP A 711 7.19 8.52 -28.24
N ASN A 712 6.04 8.15 -28.85
CA ASN A 712 4.95 8.93 -29.56
C ASN A 712 3.82 9.75 -28.77
N ARG A 713 2.58 9.43 -28.24
CA ARG A 713 1.46 8.40 -28.13
C ARG A 713 0.51 8.73 -26.89
N VAL A 714 -0.54 7.94 -26.47
CA VAL A 714 -1.45 8.13 -25.25
C VAL A 714 -2.78 7.28 -25.15
N HIS A 715 -3.25 6.76 -23.96
CA HIS A 715 -4.71 6.68 -23.53
C HIS A 715 -5.41 6.54 -22.07
N SER A 716 -4.93 6.13 -20.86
CA SER A 716 -5.39 6.54 -19.45
C SER A 716 -4.49 6.07 -18.21
N ALA A 717 -4.81 6.21 -16.89
CA ALA A 717 -4.06 5.71 -15.68
C ALA A 717 -4.60 6.21 -14.31
N VAL A 718 -3.98 5.92 -13.09
CA VAL A 718 -4.51 6.00 -11.65
C VAL A 718 -3.59 6.06 -10.38
N PHE A 719 -4.01 5.59 -9.16
CA PHE A 719 -3.37 5.70 -7.84
C PHE A 719 -4.13 4.79 -6.78
N SER A 720 -3.60 4.40 -5.59
CA SER A 720 -3.89 3.09 -4.88
C SER A 720 -5.17 2.62 -4.12
N PRO A 721 -5.25 1.60 -3.19
CA PRO A 721 -6.06 1.79 -2.00
C PRO A 721 -5.20 2.20 -0.79
N ASP A 722 -3.85 2.19 -0.88
CA ASP A 722 -2.97 2.05 0.26
C ASP A 722 -1.64 2.84 0.11
N GLY A 723 -1.56 4.16 0.23
CA GLY A 723 -0.21 4.76 0.27
C GLY A 723 0.45 4.66 -1.12
N LYS A 724 1.62 3.97 -1.39
CA LYS A 724 2.83 4.06 -2.34
C LYS A 724 3.22 3.27 -3.74
N ARG A 725 3.25 3.84 -5.04
CA ARG A 725 3.64 3.42 -6.52
C ARG A 725 2.74 4.06 -7.76
N ILE A 726 2.77 4.51 -9.11
CA ILE A 726 3.36 5.14 -10.46
C ILE A 726 3.27 4.25 -11.77
N LEU A 727 2.48 3.18 -11.97
CA LEU A 727 2.66 2.10 -13.01
C LEU A 727 3.08 2.40 -14.47
N THR A 728 2.98 3.63 -14.97
CA THR A 728 3.40 4.11 -16.29
C THR A 728 3.63 3.05 -17.41
N ALA A 729 2.71 2.56 -18.29
CA ALA A 729 3.04 1.48 -19.25
C ALA A 729 2.19 1.40 -20.57
N SER A 730 2.70 0.84 -21.72
CA SER A 730 2.52 1.39 -23.12
C SER A 730 2.87 0.61 -24.46
N LEU A 731 3.98 0.90 -25.17
CA LEU A 731 4.27 0.65 -26.62
C LEU A 731 5.59 -0.14 -26.96
N ASP A 732 6.74 0.48 -27.35
CA ASP A 732 7.98 -0.19 -27.84
C ASP A 732 9.19 -0.36 -26.87
N SER A 733 9.72 0.68 -26.18
CA SER A 733 11.00 0.62 -25.42
C SER A 733 11.00 0.97 -23.90
N THR A 734 9.96 1.61 -23.30
CA THR A 734 9.69 1.70 -21.83
C THR A 734 8.24 1.33 -21.18
N ALA A 735 7.65 0.33 -20.35
CA ALA A 735 7.69 -0.97 -19.46
C ALA A 735 8.24 -1.36 -17.89
N LYS A 736 9.51 -1.44 -17.37
CA LYS A 736 10.15 -1.22 -15.98
C LYS A 736 9.45 -1.27 -14.51
N LEU A 737 10.04 -0.72 -13.37
CA LEU A 737 9.43 -0.33 -12.00
C LEU A 737 9.97 0.94 -11.17
N TRP A 738 9.33 1.52 -10.11
CA TRP A 738 9.74 2.79 -9.36
C TRP A 738 9.34 3.02 -7.81
N ASN A 739 9.75 4.12 -7.12
CA ASN A 739 9.02 5.03 -6.18
C ASN A 739 9.15 6.60 -6.50
N LEU A 740 8.08 7.43 -6.65
CA LEU A 740 7.91 8.81 -7.27
C LEU A 740 9.11 9.69 -7.03
N LYS A 741 9.43 9.67 -5.76
CA LYS A 741 10.72 9.80 -5.19
C LYS A 741 11.81 10.19 -6.19
N GLY A 742 12.34 9.29 -7.04
CA GLY A 742 13.48 9.66 -7.91
C GLY A 742 13.74 8.83 -9.20
N LYS A 743 14.03 7.53 -9.09
CA LYS A 743 14.65 6.70 -10.17
C LYS A 743 14.30 5.17 -10.28
N PHE A 744 13.91 4.63 -11.44
CA PHE A 744 13.59 3.22 -11.80
C PHE A 744 14.25 1.94 -11.06
N LEU A 745 13.68 0.71 -11.20
CA LEU A 745 14.25 -0.68 -10.94
C LEU A 745 14.29 -1.76 -12.10
N ILE A 746 13.29 -2.66 -12.43
CA ILE A 746 13.11 -3.53 -13.70
C ILE A 746 11.60 -4.04 -13.89
N SER A 747 10.94 -4.44 -15.01
CA SER A 747 11.23 -4.46 -16.48
C SER A 747 10.06 -4.38 -17.58
N PHE A 748 8.76 -4.81 -17.48
CA PHE A 748 7.76 -5.28 -18.57
C PHE A 748 8.08 -5.36 -20.09
N ASN A 749 7.33 -6.19 -20.87
CA ASN A 749 7.65 -6.43 -22.31
C ASN A 749 6.92 -7.49 -23.19
N GLN A 750 6.30 -8.58 -22.70
CA GLN A 750 6.15 -9.84 -23.46
C GLN A 750 5.31 -9.88 -24.79
N HIS A 751 5.46 -8.96 -25.79
CA HIS A 751 5.36 -9.23 -27.27
C HIS A 751 5.74 -8.10 -28.30
N THR A 752 4.94 -7.03 -28.50
CA THR A 752 4.72 -6.34 -29.82
C THR A 752 4.49 -4.80 -29.93
N HIS A 753 3.25 -4.23 -29.86
CA HIS A 753 2.88 -2.92 -30.54
C HIS A 753 2.21 -1.76 -29.73
N ALA A 754 0.99 -1.23 -30.03
CA ALA A 754 0.57 0.16 -29.68
C ALA A 754 -0.93 0.43 -29.30
N VAL A 755 -1.26 1.40 -28.41
CA VAL A 755 -2.02 1.03 -27.18
C VAL A 755 -3.00 1.98 -26.43
N ASN A 756 -3.87 1.48 -25.49
CA ASN A 756 -4.85 2.27 -24.71
C ASN A 756 -5.27 2.05 -23.17
N SER A 757 -5.42 0.89 -22.41
CA SER A 757 -5.64 0.88 -20.89
C SER A 757 -4.89 0.03 -19.73
N ALA A 758 -5.22 0.13 -18.38
CA ALA A 758 -4.59 -0.28 -17.04
C ALA A 758 -5.57 -0.44 -15.77
N VAL A 759 -5.14 -0.31 -14.47
CA VAL A 759 -5.84 -0.31 -13.08
C VAL A 759 -5.23 -1.23 -11.98
N PHE A 760 -5.86 -1.22 -10.79
CA PHE A 760 -5.80 -2.01 -9.56
C PHE A 760 -7.23 -2.35 -8.99
N SER A 761 -7.36 -3.13 -7.91
CA SER A 761 -8.54 -3.93 -7.55
C SER A 761 -8.70 -4.38 -6.11
N LEU A 762 -9.88 -4.79 -5.59
CA LEU A 762 -10.40 -4.30 -4.29
C LEU A 762 -9.29 -4.03 -3.33
N ASP A 763 -8.56 -5.06 -3.00
CA ASP A 763 -7.89 -5.00 -1.76
C ASP A 763 -6.45 -4.39 -1.98
N GLY A 764 -5.81 -4.37 -3.16
CA GLY A 764 -4.53 -3.66 -3.40
C GLY A 764 -3.30 -4.48 -3.85
N SER A 765 -3.38 -5.82 -3.90
CA SER A 765 -2.31 -6.75 -4.32
C SER A 765 -2.70 -7.90 -5.30
N ARG A 766 -3.31 -7.65 -6.48
CA ARG A 766 -3.54 -8.48 -7.72
C ARG A 766 -3.62 -7.93 -9.22
N ILE A 767 -2.68 -7.21 -9.93
CA ILE A 767 -2.74 -6.48 -11.31
C ILE A 767 -3.58 -7.04 -12.49
N LEU A 768 -3.55 -6.59 -13.77
CA LEU A 768 -4.33 -7.18 -14.92
C LEU A 768 -4.08 -6.66 -16.36
N THR A 769 -3.08 -7.00 -17.17
CA THR A 769 -2.93 -6.27 -18.48
C THR A 769 -3.90 -6.71 -19.67
N ALA A 770 -3.83 -6.11 -20.89
CA ALA A 770 -4.48 -6.39 -22.22
C ALA A 770 -4.04 -5.57 -23.54
N SER A 771 -2.93 -5.82 -24.34
CA SER A 771 -1.98 -5.05 -25.32
C SER A 771 -1.88 -4.76 -26.90
N ASP A 772 -1.60 -5.62 -27.93
CA ASP A 772 -1.78 -5.33 -29.39
C ASP A 772 -2.82 -6.21 -30.18
N ASP A 773 -2.99 -7.53 -29.97
CA ASP A 773 -1.97 -8.57 -30.20
C ASP A 773 -2.44 -9.83 -30.90
N LYS A 774 -3.65 -10.34 -30.59
CA LYS A 774 -4.19 -11.62 -31.07
C LYS A 774 -4.02 -12.95 -30.26
N THR A 775 -3.27 -13.15 -29.14
CA THR A 775 -2.95 -14.53 -28.59
C THR A 775 -3.38 -15.02 -27.15
N ALA A 776 -2.76 -14.72 -25.97
CA ALA A 776 -2.98 -15.41 -24.64
C ALA A 776 -1.90 -15.16 -23.54
N ARG A 777 -2.14 -14.54 -22.34
CA ARG A 777 -1.24 -14.22 -21.17
C ARG A 777 -2.03 -13.88 -19.88
N LEU A 778 -1.42 -13.90 -18.67
CA LEU A 778 -1.86 -13.27 -17.37
C LEU A 778 -0.72 -13.01 -16.31
N TRP A 779 -0.84 -12.08 -15.30
CA TRP A 779 0.13 -11.42 -14.32
C TRP A 779 0.24 -11.90 -12.79
N ASP A 780 1.19 -11.44 -11.87
CA ASP A 780 1.57 -11.65 -10.34
C ASP A 780 2.23 -10.53 -9.37
N LEU A 781 3.28 -10.80 -8.50
CA LEU A 781 4.19 -9.92 -7.63
C LEU A 781 5.76 -9.82 -7.92
N GLU A 782 6.40 -10.72 -8.68
CA GLU A 782 7.77 -10.53 -9.24
C GLU A 782 8.00 -10.72 -10.79
N GLY A 783 7.31 -11.60 -11.54
CA GLY A 783 7.18 -11.49 -13.03
C GLY A 783 6.59 -12.66 -13.92
N LYS A 784 6.27 -13.86 -13.38
CA LYS A 784 6.22 -15.22 -14.03
C LYS A 784 4.84 -15.92 -14.21
N LEU A 785 4.43 -16.40 -15.41
CA LEU A 785 3.05 -16.66 -15.98
C LEU A 785 2.27 -17.95 -15.53
N ILE A 786 1.12 -18.31 -16.16
CA ILE A 786 0.18 -19.47 -16.01
C ILE A 786 -0.43 -19.83 -17.42
N ALA A 787 -1.35 -20.82 -17.60
CA ALA A 787 -1.88 -21.35 -18.90
C ALA A 787 -3.31 -20.91 -19.39
N ASN A 788 -3.77 -21.35 -20.59
CA ASN A 788 -4.48 -20.56 -21.64
C ASN A 788 -6.04 -20.68 -21.87
N LEU A 789 -6.68 -19.50 -22.02
CA LEU A 789 -7.94 -19.07 -22.66
C LEU A 789 -7.59 -17.86 -23.57
N ASP A 790 -8.30 -17.64 -24.68
CA ASP A 790 -7.75 -16.99 -25.90
C ASP A 790 -8.75 -16.49 -26.96
N MET A 791 -10.05 -16.53 -26.73
CA MET A 791 -11.03 -16.86 -27.78
C MET A 791 -11.35 -15.77 -28.87
N HIS A 792 -10.38 -15.06 -29.52
CA HIS A 792 -10.54 -13.77 -30.27
C HIS A 792 -9.87 -13.56 -31.69
N THR A 793 -10.26 -12.53 -32.51
CA THR A 793 -9.88 -12.24 -33.95
C THR A 793 -9.20 -10.90 -34.47
N GLY A 794 -9.61 -9.62 -34.20
CA GLY A 794 -9.14 -8.30 -34.83
C GLY A 794 -7.84 -7.47 -34.43
N ILE A 795 -7.92 -6.16 -34.00
CA ILE A 795 -6.90 -5.17 -33.47
C ILE A 795 -7.50 -4.13 -32.41
N VAL A 796 -6.75 -3.74 -31.33
CA VAL A 796 -7.09 -3.60 -29.85
C VAL A 796 -7.85 -2.43 -29.05
N TRP A 797 -7.71 -2.30 -27.66
CA TRP A 797 -8.07 -1.22 -26.59
C TRP A 797 -8.04 -1.30 -24.93
N GLY A 798 -8.04 -2.35 -24.00
CA GLY A 798 -8.08 -2.42 -22.38
C GLY A 798 -8.94 -3.39 -21.27
N ALA A 799 -9.62 -3.02 -20.07
CA ALA A 799 -10.08 -3.97 -18.88
C ALA A 799 -11.19 -3.50 -17.76
N GLU A 800 -11.60 -4.24 -16.61
CA GLU A 800 -12.34 -3.89 -15.24
C GLU A 800 -12.32 -4.86 -13.99
N PHE A 801 -12.55 -4.41 -12.69
CA PHE A 801 -12.76 -5.15 -11.36
C PHE A 801 -13.94 -4.63 -10.36
N SER A 802 -13.89 -4.73 -8.97
CA SER A 802 -14.74 -5.53 -7.98
C SER A 802 -15.30 -5.05 -6.57
N PRO A 803 -16.61 -4.76 -6.36
CA PRO A 803 -17.25 -4.22 -4.59
C PRO A 803 -17.98 -5.15 -3.49
N ASP A 804 -17.77 -6.48 -3.25
CA ASP A 804 -18.27 -7.38 -2.11
C ASP A 804 -17.84 -8.92 -2.10
N GLY A 805 -16.77 -9.36 -2.79
CA GLY A 805 -16.20 -10.75 -2.99
C GLY A 805 -15.53 -11.17 -4.38
N THR A 806 -16.24 -11.13 -5.55
CA THR A 806 -15.91 -11.79 -6.87
C THR A 806 -16.51 -11.26 -8.27
N ARG A 807 -15.79 -10.72 -9.31
CA ARG A 807 -15.89 -10.85 -10.85
C ARG A 807 -14.54 -10.62 -11.64
N ILE A 808 -14.45 -10.49 -12.99
CA ILE A 808 -13.44 -9.72 -13.83
C ILE A 808 -13.97 -9.54 -15.27
N LEU A 809 -14.24 -8.33 -15.81
CA LEU A 809 -14.85 -8.15 -17.16
C LEU A 809 -13.84 -8.04 -18.29
N THR A 810 -14.15 -8.66 -19.43
CA THR A 810 -13.40 -8.68 -20.69
C THR A 810 -14.26 -8.35 -21.97
N PHE A 811 -13.67 -7.97 -23.13
CA PHE A 811 -14.40 -7.24 -24.21
C PHE A 811 -13.74 -7.16 -25.63
N SER A 812 -14.51 -7.06 -26.77
CA SER A 812 -14.22 -7.51 -28.19
C SER A 812 -14.13 -6.52 -29.53
N TYR A 813 -14.15 -6.85 -30.88
CA TYR A 813 -14.25 -5.92 -32.14
C TYR A 813 -15.28 -6.34 -33.24
N ASP A 814 -16.21 -7.21 -32.90
CA ASP A 814 -16.74 -8.22 -33.82
C ASP A 814 -18.25 -8.53 -33.70
N LYS A 815 -18.89 -8.02 -32.66
CA LYS A 815 -20.25 -8.16 -32.10
C LYS A 815 -20.38 -9.05 -30.84
N THR A 816 -19.33 -9.56 -30.18
CA THR A 816 -19.42 -10.55 -29.06
C THR A 816 -18.49 -10.35 -27.82
N ALA A 817 -19.01 -9.91 -26.65
CA ALA A 817 -18.38 -9.92 -25.30
C ALA A 817 -19.28 -10.54 -24.20
N LYS A 818 -18.61 -10.88 -23.09
CA LYS A 818 -18.64 -12.22 -22.45
C LYS A 818 -18.78 -12.08 -20.92
N LEU A 819 -18.38 -13.08 -20.11
CA LEU A 819 -18.63 -13.23 -18.66
C LEU A 819 -17.72 -14.35 -18.09
N TRP A 820 -16.87 -14.08 -17.09
CA TRP A 820 -15.94 -15.05 -16.48
C TRP A 820 -16.03 -15.06 -14.93
N TYR A 821 -16.63 -16.04 -14.30
CA TYR A 821 -16.25 -16.47 -12.96
C TYR A 821 -14.71 -16.72 -12.90
N THR A 822 -13.67 -15.85 -12.62
CA THR A 822 -12.10 -15.74 -12.67
C THR A 822 -10.87 -16.17 -11.70
N PRO A 823 -10.47 -15.79 -10.41
CA PRO A 823 -9.71 -16.76 -9.47
C PRO A 823 -10.00 -17.06 -7.92
N GLU A 824 -10.94 -16.45 -7.16
CA GLU A 824 -11.41 -16.69 -5.74
C GLU A 824 -12.87 -17.22 -5.54
N GLY A 825 -13.59 -17.70 -6.55
CA GLY A 825 -15.03 -17.45 -6.64
C GLY A 825 -15.83 -18.19 -7.71
N ILE A 826 -15.19 -18.98 -8.57
CA ILE A 826 -15.80 -20.29 -8.81
C ILE A 826 -15.82 -21.03 -7.46
N ILE A 827 -14.95 -20.78 -6.49
CA ILE A 827 -15.17 -21.20 -5.09
C ILE A 827 -16.54 -20.72 -4.55
N GLU A 828 -16.88 -19.43 -4.62
CA GLU A 828 -18.24 -18.92 -4.27
C GLU A 828 -19.35 -19.54 -5.13
N TRP A 829 -19.08 -19.81 -6.40
CA TRP A 829 -20.00 -20.57 -7.25
C TRP A 829 -20.12 -22.04 -6.86
N LEU A 830 -19.08 -22.70 -6.40
CA LEU A 830 -19.02 -24.13 -6.07
C LEU A 830 -19.68 -24.39 -4.71
N LYS A 831 -19.65 -23.38 -3.83
CA LYS A 831 -20.50 -23.31 -2.63
C LYS A 831 -21.99 -23.27 -2.98
N THR A 832 -22.36 -22.61 -4.09
CA THR A 832 -23.76 -22.37 -4.50
C THR A 832 -24.27 -23.29 -5.62
N ALA A 833 -23.39 -23.94 -6.38
CA ALA A 833 -23.71 -24.82 -7.49
C ALA A 833 -24.05 -26.23 -6.99
N ASN A 834 -25.10 -26.80 -7.57
CA ASN A 834 -25.61 -28.13 -7.25
C ASN A 834 -24.75 -29.25 -7.86
N ILE A 835 -23.46 -29.27 -7.51
CA ILE A 835 -22.45 -30.24 -7.93
C ILE A 835 -22.19 -31.16 -6.72
N PRO A 836 -22.08 -32.50 -6.88
CA PRO A 836 -21.76 -33.40 -5.77
C PRO A 836 -20.53 -32.95 -4.97
N ARG A 837 -20.55 -33.19 -3.65
CA ARG A 837 -19.38 -33.02 -2.77
C ARG A 837 -18.62 -34.34 -2.67
N LEU A 838 -17.32 -34.27 -2.35
CA LEU A 838 -16.54 -35.45 -1.97
C LEU A 838 -17.18 -36.13 -0.76
N THR A 839 -17.30 -37.45 -0.82
CA THR A 839 -17.74 -38.25 0.34
C THR A 839 -16.66 -38.27 1.41
N GLU A 840 -17.05 -38.52 2.67
CA GLU A 840 -16.09 -38.63 3.79
C GLU A 840 -15.06 -39.75 3.59
N LYS A 841 -15.39 -40.79 2.80
CA LYS A 841 -14.42 -41.80 2.36
C LYS A 841 -13.36 -41.19 1.44
N GLU A 842 -13.76 -40.43 0.43
CA GLU A 842 -12.84 -39.82 -0.53
C GLU A 842 -11.97 -38.74 0.12
N LYS A 843 -12.52 -37.92 1.02
CA LYS A 843 -11.74 -36.99 1.85
C LYS A 843 -10.64 -37.71 2.63
N LYS A 844 -10.97 -38.84 3.27
CA LYS A 844 -10.01 -39.65 4.01
C LYS A 844 -8.94 -40.28 3.09
N GLU A 845 -9.31 -40.69 1.88
CA GLU A 845 -8.38 -41.13 0.81
C GLU A 845 -7.55 -39.97 0.18
N LEU A 846 -7.84 -38.73 0.55
CA LEU A 846 -7.12 -37.51 0.15
C LEU A 846 -6.28 -36.90 1.28
N GLY A 847 -6.31 -37.46 2.50
CA GLY A 847 -5.65 -36.88 3.67
C GLY A 847 -6.36 -35.62 4.21
N ILE A 848 -7.64 -35.44 3.87
CA ILE A 848 -8.48 -34.35 4.35
C ILE A 848 -9.18 -34.83 5.63
N GLU A 849 -8.57 -34.50 6.78
CA GLU A 849 -9.23 -34.39 8.08
C GLU A 849 -10.15 -33.16 8.15
#